data_AF-A0A1F5HDM8-F1
#
_entry.id   AF-A0A1F5HDM8-F1
#
_cell.length_a   1.000
_cell.length_b   1.000
_cell.length_c   1.000
_cell.angle_alpha   90.00
_cell.angle_beta   90.00
_cell.angle_gamma   90.00
#
_symmetry.space_group_name_H-M   'P 1'
#
loop_
_entity.id
_entity.type
_entity.pdbx_description
1 polymer ?
#
loop_
_entity_poly.entity_id
_entity_poly.type
_entity_poly.pdbx_seq_one_letter_code
_entity_poly.pdbx_strand_id
1 'polypeptide(L)'
;MEDKVVQIEQRIAEIEKRIAKLEGFPGTKPTVILSKEVPLEKKAAGPEQTSAGISILGIALLVIGGLILLSSLPSFLYGLFGGSSYGYSFTTNLIWTVIGSFLVAFGLRQIQRHREVQKREPQIQKDTASQIVFKSTPSTEKTTKEEEQSFEFKLAANWFAIVGIVAIVLAVVFFLKFAFDNGLIGPIGQVIIGLVFGICLIFAGEALREKVHKYSQIISSGGIVVLYLSIWAAYGLFYLISPYVALSSMSLITILSSLLAIRYEAVYIGVLGVIGGFATPILLGKGFESEMILMSYIIILNLGVLAVSFFKNWRELNIATFAGTYIVFVSWVGIHWKVEKFLETITFLTIIFLIFAVSLFIYNFVYKKEAGESDIILMLLNAVVYFGLGYYLMTDAGYKDFIGFFAFCLSAFYFVLGSLSYQKFKETSYLTLGFLGISIFFLTIAVPLSVKKNLITIVWAMEAASLLLLGFLISSQKLRVAACIIYILVVIRLVGLDTQIDISKFTLIFNMRFLTFMISVISMGIASYLYFKYRQNLDEDEKKILPSLLIVANILLIWALSWESISYFARRIDEVKKADLKVSTSDVRVLSQRIAQTQFFPATDSAKAQFGIVEFKIQELNAQGTNPFTTYIPLATVKLTDVTGNRVISQSFSNADGLAAFGEIPPGRYGILAYKAGYKGIWKQNGYGSGSGCIQSGLKGTTFRATIQNQNTGGLIAAWDDGLEIDGGATVLCRDLGLTKISSQEENPPYNYGNTNYRQSQSSNYQPPKQLSTNTLKQIKNL
;
A
#
# COMPACT_ATOMS: atom_id res chain seq x y z
N MET A 1 -26.42 19.63 66.70
CA MET A 1 -27.47 19.91 65.68
C MET A 1 -28.57 20.78 66.30
N GLU A 2 -28.97 20.51 67.56
CA GLU A 2 -29.90 21.35 68.32
C GLU A 2 -29.47 22.82 68.46
N ASP A 3 -28.19 23.12 68.73
CA ASP A 3 -27.72 24.52 68.80
C ASP A 3 -27.88 25.33 67.50
N LYS A 4 -27.87 24.65 66.34
CA LYS A 4 -28.06 25.31 65.04
C LYS A 4 -29.54 25.55 64.72
N VAL A 5 -30.45 24.76 65.30
CA VAL A 5 -31.90 24.94 65.14
C VAL A 5 -32.36 26.14 65.98
N VAL A 6 -31.86 26.27 67.21
CA VAL A 6 -32.16 27.42 68.08
C VAL A 6 -31.68 28.75 67.48
N GLN A 7 -30.53 28.75 66.80
CA GLN A 7 -30.02 29.95 66.10
C GLN A 7 -30.87 30.39 64.90
N ILE A 8 -31.54 29.44 64.24
CA ILE A 8 -32.41 29.72 63.10
C ILE A 8 -33.75 30.28 63.58
N GLU A 9 -34.34 29.71 64.64
CA GLU A 9 -35.59 30.21 65.22
C GLU A 9 -35.45 31.64 65.77
N GLN A 10 -34.32 31.97 66.41
CA GLN A 10 -34.04 33.32 66.87
C GLN A 10 -33.95 34.35 65.72
N ARG A 11 -33.39 33.95 64.56
CA ARG A 11 -33.31 34.82 63.38
C ARG A 11 -34.66 35.03 62.71
N ILE A 12 -35.54 34.02 62.71
CA ILE A 12 -36.90 34.13 62.16
C ILE A 12 -37.73 35.09 63.02
N ALA A 13 -37.66 34.96 64.34
CA ALA A 13 -38.36 35.87 65.26
C ALA A 13 -37.89 37.33 65.14
N GLU A 14 -36.60 37.58 64.85
CA GLU A 14 -36.09 38.94 64.61
C GLU A 14 -36.56 39.52 63.27
N ILE A 15 -36.73 38.68 62.24
CA ILE A 15 -37.24 39.10 60.92
C ILE A 15 -38.73 39.47 61.01
N GLU A 16 -39.55 38.68 61.72
CA GLU A 16 -40.97 39.00 61.93
C GLU A 16 -41.16 40.32 62.69
N LYS A 17 -40.30 40.59 63.68
CA LYS A 17 -40.29 41.87 64.43
C LYS A 17 -39.92 43.09 63.57
N ARG A 18 -39.14 42.89 62.50
CA ARG A 18 -38.78 43.95 61.53
C ARG A 18 -39.88 44.17 60.49
N ILE A 19 -40.60 43.11 60.11
CA ILE A 19 -41.74 43.18 59.16
C ILE A 19 -42.94 43.89 59.80
N ALA A 20 -43.22 43.63 61.08
CA ALA A 20 -44.30 44.31 61.82
C ALA A 20 -44.09 45.83 62.01
N LYS A 21 -42.88 46.36 61.71
CA LYS A 21 -42.53 47.77 61.87
C LYS A 21 -42.67 48.59 60.58
N LEU A 22 -43.01 47.95 59.45
CA LEU A 22 -43.04 48.57 58.11
C LEU A 22 -44.46 48.84 57.57
N GLU A 23 -45.53 48.47 58.30
CA GLU A 23 -46.93 48.72 57.89
C GLU A 23 -47.49 50.04 58.45
N GLY A 24 -46.96 51.18 57.99
CA GLY A 24 -47.42 52.51 58.40
C GLY A 24 -47.55 53.53 57.27
N PHE A 25 -48.79 53.85 56.91
CA PHE A 25 -49.33 55.03 56.20
C PHE A 25 -49.47 55.08 54.64
N PRO A 26 -50.54 55.75 54.11
CA PRO A 26 -51.16 55.48 52.80
C PRO A 26 -51.13 56.64 51.78
N GLY A 27 -51.44 56.31 50.52
CA GLY A 27 -52.19 57.20 49.60
C GLY A 27 -51.41 57.90 48.47
N THR A 28 -51.75 57.60 47.20
CA THR A 28 -52.16 58.52 46.10
C THR A 28 -52.08 57.82 44.72
N LYS A 29 -53.19 57.90 43.95
CA LYS A 29 -53.24 57.74 42.47
C LYS A 29 -52.76 59.07 41.82
N PRO A 30 -52.54 59.26 40.48
CA PRO A 30 -52.89 58.42 39.30
C PRO A 30 -51.84 58.43 38.14
N THR A 31 -52.24 57.84 37.00
CA THR A 31 -52.03 58.27 35.59
C THR A 31 -51.11 57.44 34.68
N VAL A 32 -51.71 57.10 33.54
CA VAL A 32 -51.25 56.33 32.38
C VAL A 32 -50.37 57.19 31.45
N ILE A 33 -49.29 56.62 30.88
CA ILE A 33 -48.78 56.99 29.54
C ILE A 33 -48.31 55.73 28.80
N LEU A 34 -48.94 55.48 27.64
CA LEU A 34 -48.48 54.56 26.59
C LEU A 34 -47.33 55.21 25.79
N SER A 35 -46.24 54.48 25.58
CA SER A 35 -45.35 54.67 24.42
C SER A 35 -44.72 53.32 24.09
N LYS A 36 -45.13 52.67 22.98
CA LYS A 36 -44.71 52.81 21.57
C LYS A 36 -43.65 51.76 21.21
N GLU A 37 -43.95 51.05 20.14
CA GLU A 37 -43.34 49.86 19.54
C GLU A 37 -41.82 49.91 19.30
N VAL A 38 -41.16 48.76 19.48
CA VAL A 38 -39.91 48.36 18.80
C VAL A 38 -40.07 46.89 18.36
N PRO A 39 -39.75 46.52 17.10
CA PRO A 39 -40.13 45.21 16.55
C PRO A 39 -39.17 44.10 16.97
N LEU A 40 -39.73 42.99 17.46
CA LEU A 40 -38.99 41.79 17.85
C LEU A 40 -38.59 40.96 16.62
N GLU A 41 -37.27 40.87 16.44
CA GLU A 41 -36.57 39.97 15.54
C GLU A 41 -36.82 38.50 15.92
N LYS A 42 -37.06 37.67 14.91
CA LYS A 42 -37.33 36.22 14.99
C LYS A 42 -36.28 35.48 15.83
N LYS A 43 -36.71 34.83 16.92
CA LYS A 43 -35.90 33.84 17.63
C LYS A 43 -36.50 32.43 17.49
N ALA A 44 -35.62 31.53 17.09
CA ALA A 44 -35.89 30.15 16.71
C ALA A 44 -36.37 29.27 17.87
N ALA A 45 -37.02 28.17 17.47
CA ALA A 45 -37.63 27.13 18.28
C ALA A 45 -36.65 26.43 19.27
N GLY A 46 -37.21 25.85 20.33
CA GLY A 46 -36.52 25.42 21.54
C GLY A 46 -35.54 24.22 21.41
N PRO A 47 -34.69 23.98 22.41
CA PRO A 47 -33.49 23.14 22.28
C PRO A 47 -33.56 21.74 22.93
N GLU A 48 -34.69 21.31 23.51
CA GLU A 48 -34.66 20.20 24.48
C GLU A 48 -34.46 18.80 23.87
N GLN A 49 -34.85 18.59 22.60
CA GLN A 49 -34.70 17.29 21.91
C GLN A 49 -33.41 17.18 21.07
N THR A 50 -32.76 18.31 20.80
CA THR A 50 -31.50 18.41 20.04
C THR A 50 -30.25 18.10 20.87
N SER A 51 -30.31 18.21 22.20
CA SER A 51 -29.16 18.03 23.09
C SER A 51 -28.73 16.57 23.25
N ALA A 52 -29.68 15.65 23.42
CA ALA A 52 -29.40 14.23 23.62
C ALA A 52 -28.81 13.54 22.37
N GLY A 53 -29.30 13.89 21.18
CA GLY A 53 -28.82 13.31 19.91
C GLY A 53 -27.37 13.69 19.58
N ILE A 54 -26.94 14.91 19.93
CA ILE A 54 -25.57 15.40 19.69
C ILE A 54 -24.56 14.68 20.60
N SER A 55 -24.96 14.36 21.84
CA SER A 55 -24.10 13.68 22.82
C SER A 55 -23.91 12.19 22.47
N ILE A 56 -24.97 11.51 22.04
CA ILE A 56 -24.92 10.10 21.62
C ILE A 56 -24.10 9.94 20.33
N LEU A 57 -24.29 10.84 19.36
CA LEU A 57 -23.51 10.86 18.12
C LEU A 57 -22.02 11.13 18.39
N GLY A 58 -21.70 12.07 19.28
CA GLY A 58 -20.31 12.38 19.66
C GLY A 58 -19.59 11.20 20.32
N ILE A 59 -20.27 10.47 21.22
CA ILE A 59 -19.73 9.27 21.89
C ILE A 59 -19.57 8.11 20.90
N ALA A 60 -20.55 7.88 20.01
CA ALA A 60 -20.47 6.83 18.99
C ALA A 60 -19.29 7.06 18.02
N LEU A 61 -19.08 8.30 17.56
CA LEU A 61 -17.97 8.66 16.68
C LEU A 61 -16.61 8.51 17.37
N LEU A 62 -16.53 8.79 18.68
CA LEU A 62 -15.32 8.56 19.49
C LEU A 62 -14.97 7.08 19.62
N VAL A 63 -15.96 6.23 19.88
CA VAL A 63 -15.77 4.78 20.02
C VAL A 63 -15.37 4.16 18.67
N ILE A 64 -16.07 4.52 17.59
CA ILE A 64 -15.77 4.02 16.24
C ILE A 64 -14.40 4.54 15.77
N GLY A 65 -14.10 5.82 15.95
CA GLY A 65 -12.81 6.41 15.60
C GLY A 65 -11.64 5.81 16.38
N GLY A 66 -11.85 5.54 17.68
CA GLY A 66 -10.87 4.87 18.53
C GLY A 66 -10.57 3.42 18.12
N LEU A 67 -11.61 2.64 17.79
CA LEU A 67 -11.47 1.27 17.29
C LEU A 67 -10.76 1.20 15.93
N ILE A 68 -11.04 2.15 15.05
CA ILE A 68 -10.36 2.28 13.76
C ILE A 68 -8.88 2.64 13.97
N LEU A 69 -8.56 3.55 14.89
CA LEU A 69 -7.18 3.89 15.22
C LEU A 69 -6.40 2.71 15.82
N LEU A 70 -7.00 1.99 16.76
CA LEU A 70 -6.39 0.82 17.39
C LEU A 70 -6.02 -0.29 16.39
N SER A 71 -6.81 -0.44 15.32
CA SER A 71 -6.58 -1.46 14.29
C SER A 71 -5.66 -1.01 13.14
N SER A 72 -5.66 0.28 12.78
CA SER A 72 -4.94 0.80 11.60
C SER A 72 -3.63 1.52 11.90
N LEU A 73 -3.48 2.15 13.08
CA LEU A 73 -2.32 2.95 13.45
C LEU A 73 -1.01 2.14 13.49
N PRO A 74 -0.96 0.90 14.02
CA PRO A 74 0.29 0.11 14.03
C PRO A 74 0.77 -0.22 12.62
N SER A 75 -0.14 -0.60 11.73
CA SER A 75 0.13 -0.99 10.34
C SER A 75 0.47 0.22 9.46
N PHE A 76 -0.12 1.38 9.75
CA PHE A 76 0.23 2.66 9.12
C PHE A 76 1.64 3.09 9.50
N LEU A 77 1.97 3.10 10.80
CA LEU A 77 3.32 3.39 11.28
C LEU A 77 4.34 2.42 10.67
N TYR A 78 4.00 1.13 10.60
CA TYR A 78 4.87 0.12 10.00
C TYR A 78 5.09 0.33 8.49
N GLY A 79 4.10 0.75 7.70
CA GLY A 79 4.31 1.07 6.28
C GLY A 79 4.99 2.42 6.04
N LEU A 80 4.87 3.36 6.98
CA LEU A 80 5.57 4.66 6.94
C LEU A 80 7.07 4.47 7.25
N PHE A 81 7.37 3.52 8.13
CA PHE A 81 8.71 3.19 8.62
C PHE A 81 9.19 1.81 8.17
N GLY A 82 8.61 1.19 7.13
CA GLY A 82 8.92 -0.19 6.74
C GLY A 82 8.71 -0.42 5.24
N GLY A 83 9.75 -0.88 4.56
CA GLY A 83 9.67 -1.25 3.15
C GLY A 83 8.70 -2.43 2.95
N SER A 84 7.79 -2.29 1.97
CA SER A 84 6.71 -3.23 1.66
C SER A 84 7.14 -4.71 1.65
N SER A 85 6.81 -5.45 2.72
CA SER A 85 6.97 -6.91 2.77
C SER A 85 5.71 -7.65 3.25
N TYR A 86 4.63 -6.96 3.61
CA TYR A 86 3.34 -7.57 3.92
C TYR A 86 2.27 -7.04 2.97
N GLY A 87 1.44 -7.94 2.43
CA GLY A 87 0.43 -7.71 1.40
C GLY A 87 -0.79 -6.86 1.81
N TYR A 88 -0.66 -6.01 2.82
CA TYR A 88 -1.67 -5.00 3.17
C TYR A 88 -1.17 -3.61 2.76
N SER A 89 -1.97 -2.86 2.00
CA SER A 89 -1.50 -1.60 1.44
C SER A 89 -1.31 -0.54 2.53
N PHE A 90 -0.12 0.08 2.55
CA PHE A 90 0.16 1.25 3.39
C PHE A 90 -0.92 2.33 3.26
N THR A 91 -1.53 2.43 2.08
CA THR A 91 -2.61 3.38 1.77
C THR A 91 -3.92 3.08 2.46
N THR A 92 -4.36 1.81 2.60
CA THR A 92 -5.58 1.50 3.38
C THR A 92 -5.38 1.89 4.83
N ASN A 93 -4.19 1.64 5.39
CA ASN A 93 -3.90 1.97 6.78
C ASN A 93 -3.79 3.49 7.01
N LEU A 94 -3.22 4.25 6.08
CA LEU A 94 -3.22 5.71 6.12
C LEU A 94 -4.65 6.28 6.09
N ILE A 95 -5.50 5.79 5.17
CA ILE A 95 -6.90 6.24 5.03
C ILE A 95 -7.66 5.96 6.33
N TRP A 96 -7.58 4.74 6.87
CA TRP A 96 -8.25 4.38 8.12
C TRP A 96 -7.69 5.15 9.32
N THR A 97 -6.39 5.41 9.39
CA THR A 97 -5.79 6.20 10.48
C THR A 97 -6.26 7.66 10.44
N VAL A 98 -6.36 8.25 9.26
CA VAL A 98 -6.87 9.63 9.08
C VAL A 98 -8.36 9.71 9.40
N ILE A 99 -9.16 8.74 8.94
CA ILE A 99 -10.60 8.63 9.26
C ILE A 99 -10.80 8.44 10.77
N GLY A 100 -10.04 7.55 11.41
CA GLY A 100 -10.13 7.29 12.84
C GLY A 100 -9.75 8.51 13.68
N SER A 101 -8.65 9.20 13.33
CA SER A 101 -8.24 10.46 13.97
C SER A 101 -9.31 11.54 13.82
N PHE A 102 -9.95 11.61 12.65
CA PHE A 102 -11.00 12.57 12.35
C PHE A 102 -12.27 12.30 13.16
N LEU A 103 -12.72 11.04 13.25
CA LEU A 103 -13.90 10.66 14.02
C LEU A 103 -13.72 10.94 15.51
N VAL A 104 -12.51 10.72 16.05
CA VAL A 104 -12.14 11.08 17.43
C VAL A 104 -12.16 12.60 17.62
N ALA A 105 -11.50 13.37 16.74
CA ALA A 105 -11.44 14.82 16.83
C ALA A 105 -12.84 15.48 16.70
N PHE A 106 -13.66 14.98 15.79
CA PHE A 106 -15.02 15.46 15.59
C PHE A 106 -15.94 15.09 16.77
N GLY A 107 -15.83 13.85 17.29
CA GLY A 107 -16.57 13.42 18.49
C GLY A 107 -16.23 14.28 19.71
N LEU A 108 -14.94 14.58 19.94
CA LEU A 108 -14.49 15.49 20.99
C LEU A 108 -15.05 16.91 20.82
N ARG A 109 -15.08 17.44 19.59
CA ARG A 109 -15.59 18.78 19.30
C ARG A 109 -17.10 18.91 19.52
N GLN A 110 -17.87 17.85 19.23
CA GLN A 110 -19.31 17.80 19.53
C GLN A 110 -19.57 17.80 21.04
N ILE A 111 -18.79 17.02 21.81
CA ILE A 111 -18.89 16.98 23.28
C ILE A 111 -18.49 18.34 23.90
N GLN A 112 -17.46 19.00 23.35
CA GLN A 112 -17.07 20.34 23.80
C GLN A 112 -18.15 21.38 23.53
N ARG A 113 -18.76 21.38 22.33
CA ARG A 113 -19.90 22.26 22.01
C ARG A 113 -21.08 22.04 22.96
N HIS A 114 -21.40 20.80 23.28
CA HIS A 114 -22.45 20.49 24.25
C HIS A 114 -22.11 21.08 25.63
N ARG A 115 -20.86 20.93 26.10
CA ARG A 115 -20.41 21.54 27.36
C ARG A 115 -20.50 23.07 27.34
N GLU A 116 -20.15 23.73 26.25
CA GLU A 116 -20.23 25.19 26.13
C GLU A 116 -21.67 25.72 26.10
N VAL A 117 -22.59 25.01 25.45
CA VAL A 117 -24.03 25.35 25.43
C VAL A 117 -24.63 25.18 26.83
N GLN A 118 -24.32 24.09 27.51
CA GLN A 118 -24.79 23.81 28.88
C GLN A 118 -24.23 24.81 29.91
N LYS A 119 -23.04 25.39 29.65
CA LYS A 119 -22.44 26.45 30.49
C LYS A 119 -23.09 27.82 30.27
N ARG A 120 -23.65 28.09 29.07
CA ARG A 120 -24.30 29.37 28.73
C ARG A 120 -25.74 29.48 29.20
N GLU A 121 -26.48 28.37 29.29
CA GLU A 121 -27.88 28.35 29.77
C GLU A 121 -28.10 28.97 31.16
N PRO A 122 -27.32 28.63 32.22
CA PRO A 122 -27.51 29.22 33.54
C PRO A 122 -27.07 30.70 33.61
N GLN A 123 -26.22 31.15 32.69
CA GLN A 123 -25.75 32.54 32.62
C GLN A 123 -26.84 33.44 32.00
N ILE A 124 -27.47 33.00 30.92
CA ILE A 124 -28.56 33.74 30.24
C ILE A 124 -29.79 33.84 31.15
N GLN A 125 -30.08 32.81 31.94
CA GLN A 125 -31.21 32.82 32.89
C GLN A 125 -30.95 33.74 34.09
N LYS A 126 -29.68 33.85 34.55
CA LYS A 126 -29.27 34.85 35.56
C LYS A 126 -29.36 36.28 35.02
N ASP A 127 -28.87 36.53 33.81
CA ASP A 127 -28.88 37.85 33.19
C ASP A 127 -30.31 38.31 32.84
N THR A 128 -31.20 37.38 32.51
CA THR A 128 -32.63 37.66 32.23
C THR A 128 -33.42 37.86 33.53
N ALA A 129 -33.13 37.11 34.61
CA ALA A 129 -33.78 37.28 35.90
C ALA A 129 -33.40 38.59 36.60
N SER A 130 -32.21 39.14 36.34
CA SER A 130 -31.80 40.46 36.83
C SER A 130 -32.52 41.63 36.14
N GLN A 131 -33.14 41.42 34.97
CA GLN A 131 -33.85 42.47 34.23
C GLN A 131 -35.37 42.47 34.41
N ILE A 132 -35.94 41.44 35.05
CA ILE A 132 -37.39 41.35 35.28
C ILE A 132 -37.68 41.45 36.78
N VAL A 133 -37.43 42.63 37.35
CA VAL A 133 -37.92 42.99 38.69
C VAL A 133 -38.66 44.33 38.58
N PHE A 134 -39.94 44.29 38.18
CA PHE A 134 -41.07 44.97 38.82
C PHE A 134 -42.33 44.85 37.95
N LYS A 135 -43.26 43.97 38.34
CA LYS A 135 -44.71 44.27 38.31
C LYS A 135 -45.44 43.22 39.15
N SER A 136 -45.57 43.46 40.44
CA SER A 136 -46.54 42.75 41.27
C SER A 136 -47.92 43.41 41.09
N THR A 137 -48.92 42.60 40.79
CA THR A 137 -50.33 42.90 41.10
C THR A 137 -50.89 41.60 41.69
N PRO A 138 -51.64 41.66 42.80
CA PRO A 138 -51.93 40.48 43.61
C PRO A 138 -53.07 39.71 42.95
N SER A 139 -52.78 38.50 42.47
CA SER A 139 -53.83 37.54 42.12
C SER A 139 -54.24 36.80 43.38
N THR A 140 -55.51 37.00 43.73
CA THR A 140 -56.29 36.32 44.75
C THR A 140 -55.99 34.82 44.80
N GLU A 141 -55.61 34.37 45.98
CA GLU A 141 -55.52 32.97 46.37
C GLU A 141 -56.91 32.33 46.25
N LYS A 142 -57.09 31.47 45.24
CA LYS A 142 -58.16 30.47 45.20
C LYS A 142 -57.51 29.09 45.19
N THR A 143 -57.45 28.53 46.39
CA THR A 143 -57.55 27.10 46.73
C THR A 143 -57.15 26.12 45.63
N THR A 144 -55.88 25.73 45.69
CA THR A 144 -55.28 24.54 45.07
C THR A 144 -55.88 23.27 45.69
N LYS A 145 -57.05 22.83 45.23
CA LYS A 145 -57.58 21.47 45.45
C LYS A 145 -58.47 21.02 44.30
N GLU A 146 -57.92 20.97 43.08
CA GLU A 146 -58.56 20.26 41.95
C GLU A 146 -57.57 19.84 40.83
N GLU A 147 -56.26 20.09 40.94
CA GLU A 147 -55.30 19.78 39.87
C GLU A 147 -54.74 18.34 39.86
N GLU A 148 -54.85 17.57 40.94
CA GLU A 148 -54.32 16.19 40.98
C GLU A 148 -55.11 15.19 40.11
N GLN A 149 -56.39 15.44 39.81
CA GLN A 149 -57.16 14.59 38.88
C GLN A 149 -56.90 14.89 37.38
N SER A 150 -56.18 15.98 37.07
CA SER A 150 -55.99 16.44 35.68
C SER A 150 -54.72 15.92 35.00
N PHE A 151 -53.71 15.55 35.79
CA PHE A 151 -52.46 14.99 35.27
C PHE A 151 -52.60 13.52 34.90
N GLU A 152 -53.28 12.72 35.74
CA GLU A 152 -53.57 11.32 35.43
C GLU A 152 -54.48 11.19 34.21
N PHE A 153 -55.48 12.07 34.05
CA PHE A 153 -56.35 12.08 32.88
C PHE A 153 -55.61 12.49 31.59
N LYS A 154 -54.70 13.48 31.64
CA LYS A 154 -53.87 13.86 30.48
C LYS A 154 -52.80 12.81 30.15
N LEU A 155 -52.23 12.14 31.15
CA LEU A 155 -51.26 11.06 30.97
C LEU A 155 -51.94 9.82 30.38
N ALA A 156 -53.14 9.46 30.88
CA ALA A 156 -53.93 8.35 30.36
C ALA A 156 -54.46 8.64 28.94
N ALA A 157 -55.02 9.83 28.68
CA ALA A 157 -55.58 10.18 27.37
C ALA A 157 -54.52 10.18 26.25
N ASN A 158 -53.31 10.68 26.53
CA ASN A 158 -52.21 10.61 25.55
C ASN A 158 -51.70 9.19 25.36
N TRP A 159 -51.65 8.35 26.40
CA TRP A 159 -51.24 6.95 26.24
C TRP A 159 -52.25 6.15 25.42
N PHE A 160 -53.56 6.32 25.65
CA PHE A 160 -54.58 5.65 24.86
C PHE A 160 -54.58 6.10 23.39
N ALA A 161 -54.35 7.40 23.12
CA ALA A 161 -54.23 7.91 21.75
C ALA A 161 -52.98 7.36 21.04
N ILE A 162 -51.84 7.29 21.72
CA ILE A 162 -50.60 6.71 21.18
C ILE A 162 -50.79 5.20 20.92
N VAL A 163 -51.38 4.46 21.86
CA VAL A 163 -51.70 3.03 21.68
C VAL A 163 -52.65 2.82 20.52
N GLY A 164 -53.66 3.69 20.37
CA GLY A 164 -54.60 3.66 19.23
C GLY A 164 -53.90 3.89 17.88
N ILE A 165 -53.03 4.91 17.78
CA ILE A 165 -52.26 5.19 16.56
C ILE A 165 -51.33 4.01 16.24
N VAL A 166 -50.62 3.48 17.23
CA VAL A 166 -49.73 2.31 17.05
C VAL A 166 -50.53 1.09 16.61
N ALA A 167 -51.70 0.84 17.19
CA ALA A 167 -52.58 -0.28 16.82
C ALA A 167 -53.10 -0.14 15.38
N ILE A 168 -53.52 1.07 14.96
CA ILE A 168 -53.95 1.34 13.58
C ILE A 168 -52.79 1.14 12.60
N VAL A 169 -51.60 1.67 12.91
CA VAL A 169 -50.41 1.49 12.07
C VAL A 169 -50.06 0.02 11.93
N LEU A 170 -50.06 -0.74 13.03
CA LEU A 170 -49.83 -2.18 13.00
C LEU A 170 -50.91 -2.92 12.20
N ALA A 171 -52.18 -2.57 12.38
CA ALA A 171 -53.28 -3.17 11.63
C ALA A 171 -53.12 -2.94 10.12
N VAL A 172 -52.77 -1.72 9.70
CA VAL A 172 -52.52 -1.40 8.28
C VAL A 172 -51.32 -2.18 7.74
N VAL A 173 -50.22 -2.25 8.50
CA VAL A 173 -49.02 -3.00 8.09
C VAL A 173 -49.30 -4.50 7.98
N PHE A 174 -49.97 -5.10 8.97
CA PHE A 174 -50.33 -6.51 8.93
C PHE A 174 -51.37 -6.82 7.86
N PHE A 175 -52.32 -5.93 7.63
CA PHE A 175 -53.29 -6.07 6.55
C PHE A 175 -52.61 -6.04 5.18
N LEU A 176 -51.72 -5.08 4.94
CA LEU A 176 -50.94 -5.01 3.69
C LEU A 176 -50.08 -6.25 3.53
N LYS A 177 -49.37 -6.69 4.58
CA LYS A 177 -48.60 -7.94 4.55
C LYS A 177 -49.48 -9.15 4.22
N PHE A 178 -50.63 -9.30 4.88
CA PHE A 178 -51.58 -10.37 4.61
C PHE A 178 -52.11 -10.32 3.17
N ALA A 179 -52.41 -9.12 2.66
CA ALA A 179 -52.84 -8.93 1.28
C ALA A 179 -51.75 -9.30 0.26
N PHE A 180 -50.48 -9.07 0.59
CA PHE A 180 -49.34 -9.41 -0.25
C PHE A 180 -49.01 -10.91 -0.20
N ASP A 181 -48.98 -11.49 1.00
CA ASP A 181 -48.65 -12.91 1.22
C ASP A 181 -49.71 -13.85 0.60
N ASN A 182 -50.99 -13.44 0.59
CA ASN A 182 -52.09 -14.21 -0.01
C ASN A 182 -52.37 -13.87 -1.49
N GLY A 183 -51.56 -13.00 -2.11
CA GLY A 183 -51.75 -12.61 -3.51
C GLY A 183 -53.05 -11.86 -3.82
N LEU A 184 -53.72 -11.29 -2.80
CA LEU A 184 -54.95 -10.49 -2.95
C LEU A 184 -54.69 -9.21 -3.78
N ILE A 185 -53.47 -8.67 -3.70
CA ILE A 185 -53.01 -7.54 -4.50
C ILE A 185 -51.79 -8.00 -5.28
N GLY A 186 -51.92 -8.08 -6.61
CA GLY A 186 -50.81 -8.47 -7.49
C GLY A 186 -49.64 -7.47 -7.43
N PRO A 187 -48.41 -7.88 -7.81
CA PRO A 187 -47.20 -7.06 -7.69
C PRO A 187 -47.32 -5.64 -8.27
N ILE A 188 -48.00 -5.51 -9.42
CA ILE A 188 -48.27 -4.23 -10.07
C ILE A 188 -49.12 -3.31 -9.18
N GLY A 189 -50.17 -3.85 -8.54
CA GLY A 189 -51.04 -3.09 -7.65
C GLY A 189 -50.32 -2.59 -6.42
N GLN A 190 -49.39 -3.38 -5.87
CA GLN A 190 -48.58 -2.99 -4.70
C GLN A 190 -47.71 -1.75 -5.00
N VAL A 191 -47.07 -1.75 -6.18
CA VAL A 191 -46.27 -0.61 -6.65
C VAL A 191 -47.14 0.61 -6.92
N ILE A 192 -48.30 0.45 -7.58
CA ILE A 192 -49.21 1.55 -7.90
C ILE A 192 -49.74 2.22 -6.63
N ILE A 193 -50.15 1.44 -5.62
CA ILE A 193 -50.63 1.99 -4.35
C ILE A 193 -49.52 2.82 -3.69
N GLY A 194 -48.28 2.32 -3.67
CA GLY A 194 -47.13 3.07 -3.17
C GLY A 194 -46.88 4.38 -3.94
N LEU A 195 -46.92 4.34 -5.27
CA LEU A 195 -46.73 5.52 -6.12
C LEU A 195 -47.82 6.58 -5.89
N VAL A 196 -49.10 6.17 -5.89
CA VAL A 196 -50.22 7.07 -5.64
C VAL A 196 -50.12 7.66 -4.24
N PHE A 197 -49.80 6.85 -3.23
CA PHE A 197 -49.63 7.33 -1.87
C PHE A 197 -48.49 8.34 -1.74
N GLY A 198 -47.33 8.07 -2.36
CA GLY A 198 -46.20 8.99 -2.38
C GLY A 198 -46.53 10.33 -3.05
N ILE A 199 -47.24 10.30 -4.19
CA ILE A 199 -47.73 11.50 -4.88
C ILE A 199 -48.70 12.28 -3.99
N CYS A 200 -49.68 11.60 -3.36
CA CYS A 200 -50.64 12.21 -2.45
C CYS A 200 -49.95 12.89 -1.27
N LEU A 201 -48.90 12.29 -0.69
CA LEU A 201 -48.11 12.92 0.38
C LEU A 201 -47.42 14.19 -0.10
N ILE A 202 -46.83 14.20 -1.31
CA ILE A 202 -46.20 15.41 -1.85
C ILE A 202 -47.23 16.52 -2.06
N PHE A 203 -48.39 16.21 -2.64
CA PHE A 203 -49.47 17.18 -2.81
C PHE A 203 -50.03 17.70 -1.47
N ALA A 204 -50.20 16.82 -0.48
CA ALA A 204 -50.58 17.22 0.87
C ALA A 204 -49.52 18.13 1.49
N GLY A 205 -48.24 17.81 1.32
CA GLY A 205 -47.12 18.66 1.73
C GLY A 205 -47.22 20.07 1.15
N GLU A 206 -47.49 20.19 -0.15
CA GLU A 206 -47.67 21.50 -0.81
C GLU A 206 -48.90 22.24 -0.32
N ALA A 207 -50.03 21.56 -0.11
CA ALA A 207 -51.25 22.18 0.40
C ALA A 207 -51.09 22.70 1.86
N LEU A 208 -50.29 22.01 2.69
CA LEU A 208 -50.00 22.42 4.06
C LEU A 208 -48.90 23.49 4.18
N ARG A 209 -48.22 23.85 3.08
CA ARG A 209 -47.06 24.74 3.08
C ARG A 209 -47.35 26.09 3.73
N GLU A 210 -48.47 26.72 3.37
CA GLU A 210 -48.83 28.06 3.87
C GLU A 210 -49.26 28.05 5.35
N LYS A 211 -49.78 26.93 5.84
CA LYS A 211 -50.32 26.81 7.20
C LYS A 211 -49.27 26.36 8.21
N VAL A 212 -48.40 25.41 7.84
CA VAL A 212 -47.45 24.76 8.76
C VAL A 212 -46.16 24.33 8.04
N HIS A 213 -45.25 25.29 7.88
CA HIS A 213 -44.00 25.11 7.12
C HIS A 213 -43.15 23.89 7.54
N LYS A 214 -42.98 23.62 8.84
CA LYS A 214 -42.15 22.49 9.32
C LYS A 214 -42.75 21.12 9.01
N TYR A 215 -44.07 20.95 9.21
CA TYR A 215 -44.74 19.68 8.95
C TYR A 215 -44.83 19.39 7.45
N SER A 216 -45.03 20.42 6.64
CA SER A 216 -45.04 20.32 5.17
C SER A 216 -43.73 19.75 4.60
N GLN A 217 -42.57 20.11 5.17
CA GLN A 217 -41.27 19.57 4.76
C GLN A 217 -41.14 18.07 5.05
N ILE A 218 -41.60 17.63 6.22
CA ILE A 218 -41.54 16.21 6.65
C ILE A 218 -42.48 15.35 5.82
N ILE A 219 -43.69 15.83 5.55
CA ILE A 219 -44.68 15.12 4.74
C ILE A 219 -44.19 14.98 3.28
N SER A 220 -43.65 16.06 2.70
CA SER A 220 -43.12 16.05 1.33
C SER A 220 -41.91 15.13 1.19
N SER A 221 -41.00 15.14 2.18
CA SER A 221 -39.84 14.24 2.17
C SER A 221 -40.24 12.77 2.35
N GLY A 222 -41.24 12.50 3.19
CA GLY A 222 -41.86 11.17 3.30
C GLY A 222 -42.42 10.68 1.96
N GLY A 223 -43.12 11.55 1.22
CA GLY A 223 -43.60 11.24 -0.12
C GLY A 223 -42.48 10.88 -1.10
N ILE A 224 -41.37 11.64 -1.10
CA ILE A 224 -40.19 11.34 -1.93
C ILE A 224 -39.60 9.96 -1.60
N VAL A 225 -39.46 9.62 -0.31
CA VAL A 225 -38.95 8.32 0.13
C VAL A 225 -39.86 7.19 -0.32
N VAL A 226 -41.17 7.34 -0.16
CA VAL A 226 -42.16 6.35 -0.61
C VAL A 226 -42.09 6.12 -2.13
N LEU A 227 -41.94 7.19 -2.92
CA LEU A 227 -41.75 7.07 -4.36
C LEU A 227 -40.47 6.30 -4.72
N TYR A 228 -39.36 6.59 -4.02
CA TYR A 228 -38.09 5.88 -4.21
C TYR A 228 -38.23 4.38 -3.94
N LEU A 229 -38.83 4.04 -2.80
CA LEU A 229 -39.04 2.65 -2.39
C LEU A 229 -40.00 1.93 -3.33
N SER A 230 -41.01 2.62 -3.87
CA SER A 230 -41.97 2.03 -4.81
C SER A 230 -41.31 1.66 -6.14
N ILE A 231 -40.48 2.55 -6.70
CA ILE A 231 -39.73 2.25 -7.94
C ILE A 231 -38.67 1.17 -7.70
N TRP A 232 -37.96 1.24 -6.57
CA TRP A 232 -37.01 0.19 -6.21
C TRP A 232 -37.70 -1.16 -6.03
N ALA A 233 -38.86 -1.23 -5.37
CA ALA A 233 -39.62 -2.47 -5.22
C ALA A 233 -40.06 -3.02 -6.59
N ALA A 234 -40.49 -2.15 -7.50
CA ALA A 234 -40.87 -2.54 -8.86
C ALA A 234 -39.74 -3.25 -9.61
N TYR A 235 -38.50 -2.77 -9.47
CA TYR A 235 -37.33 -3.40 -10.09
C TYR A 235 -36.77 -4.56 -9.27
N GLY A 236 -36.41 -4.30 -8.01
CA GLY A 236 -35.58 -5.18 -7.18
C GLY A 236 -36.34 -6.31 -6.49
N LEU A 237 -37.62 -6.10 -6.15
CA LEU A 237 -38.44 -7.14 -5.50
C LEU A 237 -39.33 -7.87 -6.50
N PHE A 238 -39.93 -7.14 -7.44
CA PHE A 238 -40.94 -7.68 -8.34
C PHE A 238 -40.49 -7.86 -9.79
N TYR A 239 -39.30 -7.37 -10.18
CA TYR A 239 -38.75 -7.48 -11.54
C TYR A 239 -39.71 -7.01 -12.66
N LEU A 240 -40.57 -6.03 -12.36
CA LEU A 240 -41.62 -5.52 -13.25
C LEU A 240 -41.11 -4.57 -14.33
N ILE A 241 -39.99 -3.89 -14.07
CA ILE A 241 -39.44 -2.83 -14.93
C ILE A 241 -37.97 -3.09 -15.25
N SER A 242 -37.50 -2.59 -16.40
CA SER A 242 -36.09 -2.68 -16.77
C SER A 242 -35.21 -1.76 -15.90
N PRO A 243 -33.91 -2.07 -15.73
CA PRO A 243 -33.01 -1.23 -14.93
C PRO A 243 -32.90 0.20 -15.46
N TYR A 244 -33.02 0.39 -16.79
CA TYR A 244 -32.98 1.72 -17.42
C TYR A 244 -34.22 2.56 -17.09
N VAL A 245 -35.40 1.94 -17.05
CA VAL A 245 -36.64 2.62 -16.66
C VAL A 245 -36.59 2.99 -15.18
N ALA A 246 -36.14 2.06 -14.33
CA ALA A 246 -35.96 2.30 -12.90
C ALA A 246 -34.98 3.46 -12.64
N LEU A 247 -33.82 3.46 -13.29
CA LEU A 247 -32.83 4.54 -13.20
C LEU A 247 -33.42 5.89 -13.62
N SER A 248 -34.16 5.92 -14.74
CA SER A 248 -34.76 7.16 -15.26
C SER A 248 -35.82 7.71 -14.30
N SER A 249 -36.69 6.85 -13.77
CA SER A 249 -37.71 7.23 -12.78
C SER A 249 -37.09 7.70 -11.47
N MET A 250 -36.08 7.00 -10.94
CA MET A 250 -35.38 7.39 -9.70
C MET A 250 -34.61 8.69 -9.87
N SER A 251 -34.01 8.93 -11.05
CA SER A 251 -33.39 10.21 -11.42
C SER A 251 -34.40 11.36 -11.45
N LEU A 252 -35.58 11.12 -12.03
CA LEU A 252 -36.67 12.10 -12.06
C LEU A 252 -37.14 12.45 -10.65
N ILE A 253 -37.24 11.45 -9.76
CA ILE A 253 -37.59 11.67 -8.35
C ILE A 253 -36.50 12.49 -7.64
N THR A 254 -35.21 12.23 -7.92
CA THR A 254 -34.12 13.05 -7.38
C THR A 254 -34.18 14.49 -7.88
N ILE A 255 -34.43 14.72 -9.17
CA ILE A 255 -34.63 16.08 -9.70
C ILE A 255 -35.83 16.77 -9.02
N LEU A 256 -36.95 16.06 -8.89
CA LEU A 256 -38.14 16.55 -8.20
C LEU A 256 -37.80 16.93 -6.75
N SER A 257 -37.04 16.09 -6.03
CA SER A 257 -36.61 16.38 -4.66
C SER A 257 -35.74 17.64 -4.57
N SER A 258 -34.84 17.87 -5.53
CA SER A 258 -34.02 19.07 -5.59
C SER A 258 -34.85 20.32 -5.88
N LEU A 259 -35.82 20.24 -6.79
CA LEU A 259 -36.76 21.34 -7.08
C LEU A 259 -37.62 21.68 -5.85
N LEU A 260 -38.12 20.66 -5.15
CA LEU A 260 -38.85 20.84 -3.89
C LEU A 260 -37.93 21.45 -2.83
N ALA A 261 -36.70 20.97 -2.68
CA ALA A 261 -35.75 21.52 -1.71
C ALA A 261 -35.57 23.04 -1.90
N ILE A 262 -35.39 23.48 -3.15
CA ILE A 262 -35.29 24.91 -3.51
C ILE A 262 -36.59 25.66 -3.16
N ARG A 263 -37.76 25.09 -3.46
CA ARG A 263 -39.07 25.71 -3.23
C ARG A 263 -39.42 25.83 -1.75
N TYR A 264 -39.10 24.82 -0.95
CA TYR A 264 -39.33 24.79 0.49
C TYR A 264 -38.24 25.49 1.31
N GLU A 265 -37.16 25.92 0.66
CA GLU A 265 -35.92 26.40 1.28
C GLU A 265 -35.42 25.45 2.39
N ALA A 266 -35.56 24.15 2.14
CA ALA A 266 -35.37 23.10 3.12
C ALA A 266 -34.22 22.19 2.72
N VAL A 267 -33.08 22.37 3.40
CA VAL A 267 -31.86 21.57 3.18
C VAL A 267 -32.14 20.07 3.31
N TYR A 268 -32.98 19.67 4.27
CA TYR A 268 -33.29 18.27 4.56
C TYR A 268 -33.92 17.52 3.38
N ILE A 269 -34.80 18.16 2.61
CA ILE A 269 -35.40 17.56 1.41
C ILE A 269 -34.31 17.29 0.37
N GLY A 270 -33.40 18.25 0.21
CA GLY A 270 -32.26 18.12 -0.70
C GLY A 270 -31.32 16.99 -0.28
N VAL A 271 -30.97 16.90 1.00
CA VAL A 271 -30.11 15.83 1.53
C VAL A 271 -30.74 14.45 1.32
N LEU A 272 -32.04 14.28 1.56
CA LEU A 272 -32.73 13.01 1.27
C LEU A 272 -32.75 12.69 -0.22
N GLY A 273 -32.91 13.69 -1.07
CA GLY A 273 -32.78 13.56 -2.53
C GLY A 273 -31.40 13.07 -2.97
N VAL A 274 -30.35 13.64 -2.37
CA VAL A 274 -28.95 13.26 -2.60
C VAL A 274 -28.69 11.83 -2.14
N ILE A 275 -29.12 11.48 -0.92
CA ILE A 275 -29.01 10.11 -0.39
C ILE A 275 -29.71 9.13 -1.32
N GLY A 276 -30.94 9.44 -1.76
CA GLY A 276 -31.66 8.64 -2.75
C GLY A 276 -30.84 8.48 -4.03
N GLY A 277 -30.39 9.58 -4.63
CA GLY A 277 -29.64 9.59 -5.88
C GLY A 277 -28.36 8.73 -5.84
N PHE A 278 -27.62 8.75 -4.73
CA PHE A 278 -26.45 7.89 -4.55
C PHE A 278 -26.81 6.46 -4.14
N ALA A 279 -27.99 6.23 -3.57
CA ALA A 279 -28.50 4.90 -3.30
C ALA A 279 -28.97 4.18 -4.57
N THR A 280 -29.44 4.88 -5.61
CA THR A 280 -29.90 4.29 -6.89
C THR A 280 -28.94 3.23 -7.46
N PRO A 281 -27.65 3.54 -7.68
CA PRO A 281 -26.75 2.56 -8.27
C PRO A 281 -26.54 1.32 -7.40
N ILE A 282 -26.49 1.52 -6.09
CA ILE A 282 -26.34 0.44 -5.10
C ILE A 282 -27.59 -0.45 -5.09
N LEU A 283 -28.78 0.16 -5.10
CA LEU A 283 -30.07 -0.51 -5.08
C LEU A 283 -30.36 -1.31 -6.35
N LEU A 284 -29.90 -0.81 -7.50
CA LEU A 284 -30.08 -1.47 -8.79
C LEU A 284 -29.02 -2.56 -9.06
N GLY A 285 -27.86 -2.48 -8.40
CA GLY A 285 -26.84 -3.53 -8.30
C GLY A 285 -26.42 -4.16 -9.63
N LYS A 286 -27.03 -5.30 -9.97
CA LYS A 286 -26.74 -6.10 -11.18
C LYS A 286 -27.17 -5.44 -12.50
N GLY A 287 -27.94 -4.34 -12.45
CA GLY A 287 -28.39 -3.63 -13.65
C GLY A 287 -27.28 -2.89 -14.41
N PHE A 288 -26.09 -2.71 -13.81
CA PHE A 288 -24.98 -1.94 -14.38
C PHE A 288 -23.78 -2.81 -14.72
N GLU A 289 -23.82 -3.52 -15.84
CA GLU A 289 -22.61 -4.13 -16.40
C GLU A 289 -21.67 -3.07 -17.02
N SER A 290 -22.24 -1.95 -17.49
CA SER A 290 -21.50 -0.87 -18.11
C SER A 290 -21.03 0.17 -17.10
N GLU A 291 -19.71 0.24 -16.92
CA GLU A 291 -19.00 1.28 -16.14
C GLU A 291 -19.33 2.69 -16.62
N MET A 292 -19.36 2.88 -17.94
CA MET A 292 -19.63 4.17 -18.55
C MET A 292 -20.99 4.73 -18.10
N ILE A 293 -22.05 3.92 -18.06
CA ILE A 293 -23.39 4.37 -17.68
C ILE A 293 -23.41 4.81 -16.20
N LEU A 294 -22.83 4.01 -15.31
CA LEU A 294 -22.79 4.31 -13.88
C LEU A 294 -22.02 5.60 -13.59
N MET A 295 -20.83 5.74 -14.18
CA MET A 295 -19.96 6.89 -13.93
C MET A 295 -20.51 8.17 -14.56
N SER A 296 -21.11 8.09 -15.76
CA SER A 296 -21.83 9.21 -16.36
C SER A 296 -23.01 9.66 -15.52
N TYR A 297 -23.78 8.72 -14.96
CA TYR A 297 -24.88 9.05 -14.03
C TYR A 297 -24.38 9.81 -12.81
N ILE A 298 -23.30 9.34 -12.16
CA ILE A 298 -22.70 10.00 -10.99
C ILE A 298 -22.21 11.41 -11.32
N ILE A 299 -21.58 11.60 -12.49
CA ILE A 299 -21.14 12.93 -12.93
C ILE A 299 -22.32 13.88 -13.12
N ILE A 300 -23.39 13.44 -13.79
CA ILE A 300 -24.59 14.25 -14.00
C ILE A 300 -25.24 14.60 -12.65
N LEU A 301 -25.34 13.63 -11.75
CA LEU A 301 -25.87 13.83 -10.40
C LEU A 301 -25.02 14.85 -9.63
N ASN A 302 -23.69 14.73 -9.68
CA ASN A 302 -22.77 15.66 -9.03
C ASN A 302 -22.93 17.08 -9.55
N LEU A 303 -22.95 17.27 -10.88
CA LEU A 303 -23.16 18.59 -11.48
C LEU A 303 -24.50 19.19 -11.08
N GLY A 304 -25.57 18.39 -11.06
CA GLY A 304 -26.90 18.83 -10.65
C GLY A 304 -26.94 19.29 -9.18
N VAL A 305 -26.42 18.48 -8.26
CA VAL A 305 -26.46 18.81 -6.82
C VAL A 305 -25.53 19.98 -6.49
N LEU A 306 -24.34 20.04 -7.10
CA LEU A 306 -23.41 21.15 -6.92
C LEU A 306 -23.98 22.46 -7.48
N ALA A 307 -24.70 22.43 -8.60
CA ALA A 307 -25.41 23.60 -9.11
C ALA A 307 -26.42 24.13 -8.08
N VAL A 308 -27.23 23.24 -7.50
CA VAL A 308 -28.19 23.63 -6.45
C VAL A 308 -27.49 24.17 -5.20
N SER A 309 -26.43 23.49 -4.76
CA SER A 309 -25.64 23.92 -3.60
C SER A 309 -24.98 25.28 -3.83
N PHE A 310 -24.51 25.56 -5.06
CA PHE A 310 -23.92 26.83 -5.44
C PHE A 310 -24.93 27.98 -5.31
N PHE A 311 -26.12 27.84 -5.88
CA PHE A 311 -27.14 28.90 -5.84
C PHE A 311 -27.73 29.16 -4.45
N LYS A 312 -27.94 28.11 -3.64
CA LYS A 312 -28.55 28.23 -2.31
C LYS A 312 -27.56 28.27 -1.16
N ASN A 313 -26.27 28.10 -1.44
CA ASN A 313 -25.20 28.09 -0.45
C ASN A 313 -25.41 27.05 0.68
N TRP A 314 -25.76 25.82 0.31
CA TRP A 314 -26.00 24.75 1.27
C TRP A 314 -24.79 23.82 1.36
N ARG A 315 -23.90 24.11 2.33
CA ARG A 315 -22.68 23.32 2.59
C ARG A 315 -22.96 21.84 2.88
N GLU A 316 -24.06 21.54 3.56
CA GLU A 316 -24.48 20.17 3.88
C GLU A 316 -24.70 19.32 2.62
N LEU A 317 -25.22 19.92 1.53
CA LEU A 317 -25.39 19.22 0.25
C LEU A 317 -24.04 18.85 -0.36
N ASN A 318 -23.04 19.74 -0.28
CA ASN A 318 -21.70 19.45 -0.82
C ASN A 318 -21.04 18.30 -0.06
N ILE A 319 -21.14 18.29 1.27
CA ILE A 319 -20.59 17.20 2.10
C ILE A 319 -21.28 15.87 1.77
N ALA A 320 -22.62 15.86 1.71
CA ALA A 320 -23.38 14.66 1.37
C ALA A 320 -23.05 14.13 -0.04
N THR A 321 -22.87 15.04 -1.01
CA THR A 321 -22.53 14.68 -2.40
C THR A 321 -21.12 14.14 -2.53
N PHE A 322 -20.17 14.76 -1.82
CA PHE A 322 -18.79 14.28 -1.74
C PHE A 322 -18.73 12.87 -1.15
N ALA A 323 -19.36 12.68 0.02
CA ALA A 323 -19.38 11.38 0.69
C ALA A 323 -20.05 10.31 -0.18
N GLY A 324 -21.25 10.60 -0.71
CA GLY A 324 -21.99 9.68 -1.57
C GLY A 324 -21.20 9.27 -2.82
N THR A 325 -20.57 10.23 -3.50
CA THR A 325 -19.76 9.96 -4.69
C THR A 325 -18.62 8.99 -4.41
N TYR A 326 -17.81 9.28 -3.39
CA TYR A 326 -16.64 8.46 -3.11
C TYR A 326 -17.02 7.10 -2.51
N ILE A 327 -18.11 7.01 -1.73
CA ILE A 327 -18.64 5.72 -1.26
C ILE A 327 -19.04 4.84 -2.44
N VAL A 328 -19.80 5.38 -3.40
CA VAL A 328 -20.23 4.61 -4.58
C VAL A 328 -19.02 4.25 -5.44
N PHE A 329 -18.10 5.18 -5.66
CA PHE A 329 -16.89 4.93 -6.45
C PHE A 329 -16.01 3.83 -5.84
N VAL A 330 -15.73 3.91 -4.53
CA VAL A 330 -14.95 2.89 -3.81
C VAL A 330 -15.65 1.55 -3.81
N SER A 331 -16.98 1.54 -3.61
CA SER A 331 -17.77 0.31 -3.66
C SER A 331 -17.68 -0.35 -5.04
N TRP A 332 -17.75 0.44 -6.10
CA TRP A 332 -17.61 -0.06 -7.47
C TRP A 332 -16.20 -0.61 -7.74
N VAL A 333 -15.15 0.13 -7.35
CA VAL A 333 -13.75 -0.35 -7.47
C VAL A 333 -13.56 -1.65 -6.69
N GLY A 334 -14.12 -1.78 -5.49
CA GLY A 334 -14.01 -3.00 -4.68
C GLY A 334 -14.66 -4.25 -5.29
N ILE A 335 -15.65 -4.08 -6.18
CA ILE A 335 -16.45 -5.19 -6.73
C ILE A 335 -16.11 -5.47 -8.21
N HIS A 336 -15.88 -4.44 -9.01
CA HIS A 336 -15.84 -4.54 -10.48
C HIS A 336 -14.49 -4.16 -11.11
N TRP A 337 -13.49 -3.81 -10.31
CA TRP A 337 -12.18 -3.39 -10.79
C TRP A 337 -11.47 -4.48 -11.61
N LYS A 338 -10.93 -4.09 -12.77
CA LYS A 338 -10.06 -4.89 -13.63
C LYS A 338 -8.96 -4.01 -14.21
N VAL A 339 -7.74 -4.53 -14.30
CA VAL A 339 -6.57 -3.78 -14.83
C VAL A 339 -6.79 -3.25 -16.25
N GLU A 340 -7.54 -3.97 -17.08
CA GLU A 340 -7.89 -3.57 -18.45
C GLU A 340 -8.64 -2.22 -18.53
N LYS A 341 -9.37 -1.86 -17.47
CA LYS A 341 -10.22 -0.65 -17.41
C LYS A 341 -9.52 0.55 -16.79
N PHE A 342 -8.22 0.46 -16.54
CA PHE A 342 -7.45 1.48 -15.83
C PHE A 342 -7.61 2.89 -16.41
N LEU A 343 -7.54 3.05 -17.73
CA LEU A 343 -7.66 4.38 -18.37
C LEU A 343 -9.04 5.00 -18.19
N GLU A 344 -10.10 4.19 -18.26
CA GLU A 344 -11.48 4.67 -18.06
C GLU A 344 -11.69 5.10 -16.61
N THR A 345 -11.35 4.22 -15.67
CA THR A 345 -11.55 4.46 -14.24
C THR A 345 -10.73 5.65 -13.73
N ILE A 346 -9.46 5.79 -14.15
CA ILE A 346 -8.63 6.93 -13.74
C ILE A 346 -9.16 8.25 -14.32
N THR A 347 -9.66 8.23 -15.56
CA THR A 347 -10.25 9.42 -16.20
C THR A 347 -11.49 9.88 -15.44
N PHE A 348 -12.37 8.96 -15.08
CA PHE A 348 -13.54 9.27 -14.26
C PHE A 348 -13.18 9.78 -12.87
N LEU A 349 -12.20 9.17 -12.23
CA LEU A 349 -11.69 9.63 -10.94
C LEU A 349 -11.14 11.08 -11.04
N THR A 350 -10.41 11.40 -12.10
CA THR A 350 -9.92 12.76 -12.37
C THR A 350 -11.06 13.75 -12.61
N ILE A 351 -12.10 13.37 -13.36
CA ILE A 351 -13.27 14.22 -13.57
C ILE A 351 -13.99 14.52 -12.25
N ILE A 352 -14.22 13.50 -11.41
CA ILE A 352 -14.84 13.67 -10.09
C ILE A 352 -14.00 14.61 -9.22
N PHE A 353 -12.68 14.41 -9.18
CA PHE A 353 -11.76 15.27 -8.46
C PHE A 353 -11.85 16.73 -8.93
N LEU A 354 -11.84 16.96 -10.25
CA LEU A 354 -11.93 18.30 -10.83
C LEU A 354 -13.27 18.96 -10.51
N ILE A 355 -14.38 18.23 -10.58
CA ILE A 355 -15.72 18.75 -10.24
C ILE A 355 -15.72 19.31 -8.81
N PHE A 356 -15.23 18.55 -7.83
CA PHE A 356 -15.18 19.03 -6.44
C PHE A 356 -14.13 20.13 -6.22
N ALA A 357 -12.95 20.03 -6.83
CA ALA A 357 -11.91 21.05 -6.71
C ALA A 357 -12.37 22.40 -7.28
N VAL A 358 -12.97 22.38 -8.48
CA VAL A 358 -13.52 23.56 -9.14
C VAL A 358 -14.72 24.10 -8.36
N SER A 359 -15.63 23.25 -7.89
CA SER A 359 -16.77 23.70 -7.08
C SER A 359 -16.33 24.43 -5.82
N LEU A 360 -15.35 23.90 -5.08
CA LEU A 360 -14.80 24.53 -3.88
C LEU A 360 -14.06 25.85 -4.22
N PHE A 361 -13.39 25.91 -5.36
CA PHE A 361 -12.72 27.11 -5.83
C PHE A 361 -13.71 28.21 -6.24
N ILE A 362 -14.65 27.91 -7.15
CA ILE A 362 -15.62 28.87 -7.68
C ILE A 362 -16.52 29.40 -6.56
N TYR A 363 -16.99 28.54 -5.66
CA TYR A 363 -17.84 28.95 -4.55
C TYR A 363 -17.18 30.04 -3.70
N ASN A 364 -15.91 29.85 -3.32
CA ASN A 364 -15.17 30.86 -2.53
C ASN A 364 -14.76 32.07 -3.39
N PHE A 365 -14.48 31.86 -4.68
CA PHE A 365 -14.01 32.89 -5.62
C PHE A 365 -15.11 33.88 -6.05
N VAL A 366 -16.36 33.40 -6.16
CA VAL A 366 -17.53 34.19 -6.60
C VAL A 366 -18.21 34.87 -5.43
N TYR A 367 -18.44 34.16 -4.32
CA TYR A 367 -19.22 34.70 -3.19
C TYR A 367 -18.40 35.53 -2.18
N LYS A 368 -17.08 35.71 -2.39
CA LYS A 368 -16.18 36.53 -1.56
C LYS A 368 -16.30 36.28 -0.04
N LYS A 369 -16.70 35.09 0.37
CA LYS A 369 -16.76 34.71 1.79
C LYS A 369 -15.42 34.12 2.21
N GLU A 370 -15.01 34.42 3.44
CA GLU A 370 -13.88 33.74 4.06
C GLU A 370 -14.14 32.23 4.07
N ALA A 371 -13.20 31.47 3.53
CA ALA A 371 -13.29 30.01 3.49
C ALA A 371 -13.46 29.50 4.92
N GLY A 372 -14.53 28.72 5.14
CA GLY A 372 -14.74 28.10 6.44
C GLY A 372 -13.73 26.98 6.67
N GLU A 373 -13.49 26.62 7.93
CA GLU A 373 -12.67 25.44 8.28
C GLU A 373 -13.12 24.17 7.53
N SER A 374 -14.44 24.00 7.33
CA SER A 374 -15.03 22.89 6.59
C SER A 374 -14.61 22.81 5.12
N ASP A 375 -14.37 23.96 4.48
CA ASP A 375 -14.06 24.02 3.05
C ASP A 375 -12.60 23.59 2.81
N ILE A 376 -11.69 23.95 3.73
CA ILE A 376 -10.30 23.49 3.74
C ILE A 376 -10.25 21.98 4.00
N ILE A 377 -11.06 21.48 4.94
CA ILE A 377 -11.14 20.05 5.25
C ILE A 377 -11.63 19.26 4.02
N LEU A 378 -12.70 19.71 3.35
CA LEU A 378 -13.21 19.08 2.14
C LEU A 378 -12.19 19.10 1.00
N MET A 379 -11.46 20.19 0.84
CA MET A 379 -10.41 20.32 -0.17
C MET A 379 -9.25 19.34 0.07
N LEU A 380 -8.81 19.23 1.33
CA LEU A 380 -7.78 18.28 1.73
C LEU A 380 -8.26 16.84 1.52
N LEU A 381 -9.49 16.53 1.94
CA LEU A 381 -10.10 15.21 1.72
C LEU A 381 -10.19 14.87 0.23
N ASN A 382 -10.60 15.82 -0.62
CA ASN A 382 -10.64 15.60 -2.06
C ASN A 382 -9.27 15.23 -2.63
N ALA A 383 -8.22 15.95 -2.21
CA ALA A 383 -6.84 15.68 -2.63
C ALA A 383 -6.35 14.31 -2.16
N VAL A 384 -6.58 13.99 -0.88
CA VAL A 384 -6.14 12.73 -0.25
C VAL A 384 -6.87 11.53 -0.85
N VAL A 385 -8.18 11.62 -1.04
CA VAL A 385 -8.96 10.52 -1.63
C VAL A 385 -8.60 10.32 -3.10
N TYR A 386 -8.47 11.39 -3.88
CA TYR A 386 -8.01 11.31 -5.27
C TYR A 386 -6.63 10.67 -5.38
N PHE A 387 -5.68 11.13 -4.57
CA PHE A 387 -4.34 10.57 -4.55
C PHE A 387 -4.31 9.11 -4.07
N GLY A 388 -5.04 8.79 -3.00
CA GLY A 388 -5.08 7.44 -2.42
C GLY A 388 -5.68 6.40 -3.36
N LEU A 389 -6.79 6.75 -4.03
CA LEU A 389 -7.40 5.90 -5.04
C LEU A 389 -6.52 5.81 -6.30
N GLY A 390 -5.99 6.93 -6.79
CA GLY A 390 -5.07 6.92 -7.93
C GLY A 390 -3.82 6.07 -7.66
N TYR A 391 -3.25 6.16 -6.46
CA TYR A 391 -2.13 5.32 -6.01
C TYR A 391 -2.50 3.84 -6.05
N TYR A 392 -3.66 3.46 -5.51
CA TYR A 392 -4.12 2.06 -5.50
C TYR A 392 -4.27 1.53 -6.94
N LEU A 393 -4.98 2.26 -7.80
CA LEU A 393 -5.22 1.86 -9.19
C LEU A 393 -3.91 1.76 -10.00
N MET A 394 -2.99 2.73 -9.86
CA MET A 394 -1.70 2.71 -10.53
C MET A 394 -0.78 1.58 -10.04
N THR A 395 -0.79 1.31 -8.73
CA THR A 395 0.05 0.26 -8.13
C THR A 395 -0.38 -1.12 -8.62
N ASP A 396 -1.69 -1.38 -8.66
CA ASP A 396 -2.27 -2.63 -9.11
C ASP A 396 -2.11 -2.83 -10.62
N ALA A 397 -2.27 -1.76 -11.41
CA ALA A 397 -2.04 -1.77 -12.86
C ALA A 397 -0.56 -1.80 -13.28
N GLY A 398 0.39 -1.80 -12.34
CA GLY A 398 1.82 -1.90 -12.61
C GLY A 398 2.55 -0.59 -12.92
N TYR A 399 1.87 0.57 -12.83
CA TYR A 399 2.43 1.91 -13.10
C TYR A 399 3.13 2.56 -11.89
N LYS A 400 3.84 1.77 -11.07
CA LYS A 400 4.45 2.27 -9.82
C LYS A 400 5.45 3.41 -10.03
N ASP A 401 6.18 3.38 -11.14
CA ASP A 401 7.19 4.39 -11.47
C ASP A 401 6.57 5.78 -11.75
N PHE A 402 5.28 5.85 -12.11
CA PHE A 402 4.58 7.10 -12.43
C PHE A 402 3.88 7.74 -11.23
N ILE A 403 3.85 7.08 -10.07
CA ILE A 403 3.14 7.57 -8.88
C ILE A 403 3.70 8.91 -8.40
N GLY A 404 5.02 9.08 -8.45
CA GLY A 404 5.65 10.34 -8.08
C GLY A 404 5.33 11.48 -9.05
N PHE A 405 5.24 11.19 -10.35
CA PHE A 405 4.76 12.15 -11.35
C PHE A 405 3.29 12.53 -11.11
N PHE A 406 2.45 11.57 -10.74
CA PHE A 406 1.05 11.81 -10.39
C PHE A 406 0.91 12.76 -9.18
N ALA A 407 1.70 12.55 -8.12
CA ALA A 407 1.77 13.47 -6.98
C ALA A 407 2.28 14.87 -7.38
N PHE A 408 3.26 14.94 -8.28
CA PHE A 408 3.76 16.21 -8.81
C PHE A 408 2.69 16.96 -9.62
N CYS A 409 1.92 16.30 -10.48
CA CYS A 409 0.80 16.91 -11.20
C CYS A 409 -0.26 17.48 -10.22
N LEU A 410 -0.54 16.75 -9.14
CA LEU A 410 -1.47 17.20 -8.11
C LEU A 410 -0.95 18.43 -7.36
N SER A 411 0.35 18.45 -7.04
CA SER A 411 1.02 19.62 -6.48
C SER A 411 0.93 20.82 -7.42
N ALA A 412 1.29 20.66 -8.69
CA ALA A 412 1.22 21.72 -9.69
C ALA A 412 -0.21 22.28 -9.85
N PHE A 413 -1.23 21.41 -9.85
CA PHE A 413 -2.63 21.82 -9.91
C PHE A 413 -3.01 22.73 -8.72
N TYR A 414 -2.68 22.31 -7.50
CA TYR A 414 -2.98 23.10 -6.30
C TYR A 414 -2.12 24.37 -6.19
N PHE A 415 -0.89 24.36 -6.70
CA PHE A 415 -0.05 25.55 -6.81
C PHE A 415 -0.68 26.62 -7.72
N VAL A 416 -1.23 26.20 -8.87
CA VAL A 416 -1.94 27.10 -9.78
C VAL A 416 -3.17 27.69 -9.10
N LEU A 417 -4.00 26.86 -8.44
CA LEU A 417 -5.17 27.36 -7.70
C LEU A 417 -4.78 28.31 -6.56
N GLY A 418 -3.70 28.01 -5.83
CA GLY A 418 -3.16 28.87 -4.79
C GLY A 418 -2.64 30.20 -5.34
N SER A 419 -1.96 30.17 -6.49
CA SER A 419 -1.44 31.37 -7.17
C SER A 419 -2.57 32.27 -7.69
N LEU A 420 -3.60 31.68 -8.29
CA LEU A 420 -4.82 32.40 -8.72
C LEU A 420 -5.57 33.00 -7.52
N SER A 421 -5.63 32.27 -6.41
CA SER A 421 -6.21 32.78 -5.15
C SER A 421 -5.40 33.93 -4.56
N TYR A 422 -4.07 33.83 -4.56
CA TYR A 422 -3.14 34.85 -4.05
C TYR A 422 -3.31 36.19 -4.77
N GLN A 423 -3.39 36.17 -6.11
CA GLN A 423 -3.56 37.37 -6.92
C GLN A 423 -4.84 38.15 -6.57
N LYS A 424 -5.88 37.47 -6.08
CA LYS A 424 -7.20 38.09 -5.84
C LYS A 424 -7.48 38.41 -4.38
N PHE A 425 -7.07 37.55 -3.45
CA PHE A 425 -7.42 37.66 -2.02
C PHE A 425 -6.25 38.09 -1.11
N LYS A 426 -5.06 38.33 -1.68
CA LYS A 426 -3.79 38.63 -0.97
C LYS A 426 -3.37 37.50 -0.01
N GLU A 427 -2.15 37.61 0.52
CA GLU A 427 -1.38 36.56 1.21
C GLU A 427 -2.05 35.96 2.47
N THR A 428 -2.98 36.67 3.10
CA THR A 428 -3.56 36.28 4.41
C THR A 428 -4.84 35.47 4.34
N SER A 429 -5.38 35.17 3.15
CA SER A 429 -6.59 34.34 3.06
C SER A 429 -6.29 32.88 3.40
N TYR A 430 -7.04 32.31 4.35
CA TYR A 430 -6.96 30.90 4.73
C TYR A 430 -7.10 29.93 3.52
N LEU A 431 -7.80 30.37 2.47
CA LEU A 431 -7.95 29.60 1.23
C LEU A 431 -6.62 29.49 0.45
N THR A 432 -5.90 30.60 0.31
CA THR A 432 -4.58 30.65 -0.34
C THR A 432 -3.57 29.79 0.43
N LEU A 433 -3.56 29.93 1.75
CA LEU A 433 -2.72 29.10 2.62
C LEU A 433 -3.08 27.61 2.53
N GLY A 434 -4.37 27.27 2.44
CA GLY A 434 -4.83 25.91 2.25
C GLY A 434 -4.34 25.29 0.93
N PHE A 435 -4.49 25.99 -0.20
CA PHE A 435 -4.01 25.52 -1.50
C PHE A 435 -2.50 25.36 -1.56
N LEU A 436 -1.76 26.36 -1.08
CA LEU A 436 -0.29 26.30 -1.04
C LEU A 436 0.19 25.21 -0.08
N GLY A 437 -0.47 25.02 1.06
CA GLY A 437 -0.16 23.95 2.00
C GLY A 437 -0.33 22.56 1.39
N ILE A 438 -1.45 22.31 0.69
CA ILE A 438 -1.67 21.05 -0.02
C ILE A 438 -0.65 20.86 -1.15
N SER A 439 -0.35 21.92 -1.91
CA SER A 439 0.67 21.90 -2.97
C SER A 439 2.03 21.49 -2.44
N ILE A 440 2.49 22.12 -1.35
CA ILE A 440 3.78 21.82 -0.73
C ILE A 440 3.78 20.39 -0.22
N PHE A 441 2.71 19.96 0.46
CA PHE A 441 2.58 18.58 0.96
C PHE A 441 2.75 17.52 -0.15
N PHE A 442 2.05 17.68 -1.28
CA PHE A 442 2.20 16.74 -2.40
C PHE A 442 3.55 16.87 -3.12
N LEU A 443 4.15 18.06 -3.15
CA LEU A 443 5.50 18.25 -3.69
C LEU A 443 6.54 17.46 -2.87
N THR A 444 6.46 17.60 -1.55
CA THR A 444 7.30 16.88 -0.57
C THR A 444 7.17 15.37 -0.72
N ILE A 445 5.96 14.86 -0.96
CA ILE A 445 5.71 13.41 -1.10
C ILE A 445 6.04 12.89 -2.50
N ALA A 446 5.93 13.71 -3.56
CA ALA A 446 6.22 13.31 -4.92
C ALA A 446 7.65 12.81 -5.10
N VAL A 447 8.61 13.44 -4.41
CA VAL A 447 10.02 13.08 -4.56
C VAL A 447 10.31 11.71 -3.94
N PRO A 448 9.98 11.40 -2.66
CA PRO A 448 10.11 10.04 -2.12
C PRO A 448 9.44 8.95 -2.95
N LEU A 449 8.28 9.23 -3.55
CA LEU A 449 7.55 8.25 -4.34
C LEU A 449 8.15 7.99 -5.72
N SER A 450 8.94 8.92 -6.25
CA SER A 450 9.63 8.76 -7.54
C SER A 450 10.93 7.98 -7.43
N VAL A 451 11.47 7.81 -6.22
CA VAL A 451 12.86 7.42 -6.02
C VAL A 451 13.00 6.14 -5.19
N LYS A 452 13.98 5.31 -5.53
CA LYS A 452 14.26 4.00 -4.89
C LYS A 452 14.52 4.14 -3.38
N LYS A 453 14.25 3.08 -2.61
CA LYS A 453 14.26 3.02 -1.13
C LYS A 453 15.28 3.93 -0.41
N ASN A 454 16.56 3.85 -0.77
CA ASN A 454 17.66 4.56 -0.07
C ASN A 454 17.75 6.06 -0.42
N LEU A 455 17.21 6.46 -1.56
CA LEU A 455 17.28 7.85 -2.05
C LEU A 455 16.19 8.73 -1.42
N ILE A 456 15.15 8.13 -0.82
CA ILE A 456 14.09 8.84 -0.08
C ILE A 456 14.69 9.68 1.05
N THR A 457 15.65 9.10 1.77
CA THR A 457 16.28 9.74 2.95
C THR A 457 17.23 10.87 2.55
N ILE A 458 17.90 10.74 1.39
CA ILE A 458 18.72 11.81 0.80
C ILE A 458 17.85 13.01 0.46
N VAL A 459 16.69 12.76 -0.17
CA VAL A 459 15.73 13.79 -0.54
C VAL A 459 15.22 14.54 0.69
N TRP A 460 14.78 13.83 1.75
CA TRP A 460 14.34 14.48 2.99
C TRP A 460 15.44 15.28 3.68
N ALA A 461 16.69 14.81 3.64
CA ALA A 461 17.81 15.57 4.19
C ALA A 461 18.03 16.89 3.41
N MET A 462 18.03 16.84 2.08
CA MET A 462 18.14 18.04 1.24
C MET A 462 16.97 18.99 1.40
N GLU A 463 15.75 18.46 1.54
CA GLU A 463 14.54 19.24 1.81
C GLU A 463 14.63 19.95 3.16
N ALA A 464 15.05 19.24 4.21
CA ALA A 464 15.27 19.83 5.53
C ALA A 464 16.34 20.94 5.49
N ALA A 465 17.46 20.75 4.79
CA ALA A 465 18.46 21.79 4.60
C ALA A 465 17.89 23.02 3.86
N SER A 466 17.10 22.80 2.82
CA SER A 466 16.49 23.86 2.00
C SER A 466 15.46 24.66 2.82
N LEU A 467 14.57 23.98 3.54
CA LEU A 467 13.59 24.60 4.42
C LEU A 467 14.25 25.36 5.56
N LEU A 468 15.34 24.84 6.11
CA LEU A 468 16.08 25.53 7.15
C LEU A 468 16.73 26.81 6.62
N LEU A 469 17.35 26.76 5.44
CA LEU A 469 17.93 27.92 4.76
C LEU A 469 16.85 28.98 4.48
N LEU A 470 15.70 28.58 3.93
CA LEU A 470 14.54 29.48 3.74
C LEU A 470 14.01 30.03 5.08
N GLY A 471 14.01 29.23 6.14
CA GLY A 471 13.61 29.65 7.49
C GLY A 471 14.52 30.72 8.08
N PHE A 472 15.82 30.72 7.74
CA PHE A 472 16.75 31.80 8.06
C PHE A 472 16.59 33.01 7.15
N LEU A 473 16.34 32.81 5.85
CA LEU A 473 16.13 33.92 4.90
C LEU A 473 14.85 34.71 5.19
N ILE A 474 13.77 34.03 5.58
CA ILE A 474 12.44 34.62 5.84
C ILE A 474 12.26 34.93 7.34
N SER A 475 13.28 34.68 8.17
CA SER A 475 13.24 34.84 9.63
C SER A 475 12.07 34.12 10.32
N SER A 476 11.56 33.03 9.70
CA SER A 476 10.39 32.29 10.20
C SER A 476 10.81 31.13 11.10
N GLN A 477 10.51 31.24 12.39
CA GLN A 477 10.77 30.17 13.37
C GLN A 477 10.02 28.88 13.04
N LYS A 478 8.80 29.00 12.51
CA LYS A 478 7.97 27.83 12.14
C LYS A 478 8.63 26.97 11.06
N LEU A 479 9.26 27.59 10.06
CA LEU A 479 9.99 26.86 9.01
C LEU A 479 11.23 26.16 9.57
N ARG A 480 11.95 26.81 10.50
CA ARG A 480 13.12 26.20 11.15
C ARG A 480 12.73 24.97 11.97
N VAL A 481 11.66 25.08 12.77
CA VAL A 481 11.12 23.95 13.55
C VAL A 481 10.68 22.81 12.63
N ALA A 482 9.99 23.12 11.52
CA ALA A 482 9.59 22.12 10.53
C ALA A 482 10.79 21.37 9.92
N ALA A 483 11.87 22.10 9.57
CA ALA A 483 13.10 21.48 9.07
C ALA A 483 13.75 20.56 10.12
N CYS A 484 13.78 20.96 11.40
CA CYS A 484 14.28 20.12 12.49
C CYS A 484 13.46 18.83 12.66
N ILE A 485 12.13 18.91 12.52
CA ILE A 485 11.26 17.72 12.56
C ILE A 485 11.61 16.76 11.41
N ILE A 486 11.83 17.27 10.20
CA ILE A 486 12.25 16.42 9.06
C ILE A 486 13.62 15.78 9.32
N TYR A 487 14.58 16.52 9.92
CA TYR A 487 15.87 15.94 10.31
C TYR A 487 15.73 14.80 11.33
N ILE A 488 14.80 14.91 12.29
CA ILE A 488 14.50 13.81 13.22
C ILE A 488 13.98 12.59 12.47
N LEU A 489 13.08 12.78 11.49
CA LEU A 489 12.57 11.70 10.65
C LEU A 489 13.69 11.04 9.81
N VAL A 490 14.62 11.84 9.28
CA VAL A 490 15.82 11.35 8.57
C VAL A 490 16.65 10.46 9.49
N VAL A 491 16.91 10.87 10.74
CA VAL A 491 17.68 10.07 11.72
C VAL A 491 16.98 8.74 12.00
N ILE A 492 15.67 8.78 12.30
CA ILE A 492 14.88 7.58 12.60
C ILE A 492 14.95 6.59 11.43
N ARG A 493 14.78 7.09 10.20
CA ARG A 493 14.80 6.25 9.00
C ARG A 493 16.19 5.70 8.68
N LEU A 494 17.24 6.50 8.82
CA LEU A 494 18.64 6.06 8.64
C LEU A 494 18.97 4.87 9.54
N VAL A 495 18.66 5.01 10.84
CA VAL A 495 18.98 3.99 11.85
C VAL A 495 18.06 2.77 11.74
N GLY A 496 16.77 2.97 11.49
CA GLY A 496 15.79 1.89 11.47
C GLY A 496 15.77 1.08 10.17
N LEU A 497 15.81 1.76 9.02
CA LEU A 497 15.54 1.13 7.71
C LEU A 497 16.73 1.10 6.78
N ASP A 498 17.40 2.23 6.56
CA ASP A 498 18.49 2.30 5.58
C ASP A 498 19.76 1.60 6.07
N THR A 499 19.80 1.21 7.35
CA THR A 499 20.89 0.43 7.94
C THR A 499 20.95 -1.01 7.37
N GLN A 500 19.80 -1.61 7.05
CA GLN A 500 19.72 -3.00 6.59
C GLN A 500 19.95 -3.12 5.06
N ILE A 501 20.89 -3.96 4.63
CA ILE A 501 21.17 -4.22 3.21
C ILE A 501 21.31 -5.73 2.98
N ASP A 502 20.89 -6.19 1.79
CA ASP A 502 21.31 -7.47 1.24
C ASP A 502 22.83 -7.58 1.13
N ILE A 503 23.41 -8.40 2.01
CA ILE A 503 24.86 -8.65 2.13
C ILE A 503 25.47 -9.12 0.79
N SER A 504 24.67 -9.73 -0.08
CA SER A 504 25.10 -10.25 -1.38
C SER A 504 25.54 -9.19 -2.39
N LYS A 505 25.10 -7.92 -2.25
CA LYS A 505 25.45 -6.82 -3.18
C LYS A 505 26.35 -5.77 -2.53
N PHE A 506 26.93 -6.07 -1.36
CA PHE A 506 27.70 -5.12 -0.58
C PHE A 506 29.06 -4.80 -1.22
N THR A 507 29.33 -3.54 -1.52
CA THR A 507 30.65 -3.00 -1.86
C THR A 507 31.17 -2.14 -0.71
N LEU A 508 32.46 -2.29 -0.35
CA LEU A 508 33.06 -1.52 0.75
C LEU A 508 33.05 -0.03 0.40
N ILE A 509 32.42 0.80 1.25
CA ILE A 509 32.33 2.28 1.16
C ILE A 509 31.53 2.80 -0.06
N PHE A 510 31.65 2.21 -1.25
CA PHE A 510 30.91 2.59 -2.45
C PHE A 510 29.53 1.93 -2.51
N ASN A 511 28.75 2.05 -1.45
CA ASN A 511 27.39 1.54 -1.34
C ASN A 511 26.38 2.69 -1.23
N MET A 512 25.18 2.50 -1.78
CA MET A 512 24.07 3.44 -1.64
C MET A 512 23.73 3.75 -0.19
N ARG A 513 23.86 2.79 0.75
CA ARG A 513 23.70 3.10 2.19
C ARG A 513 24.71 4.12 2.68
N PHE A 514 26.00 3.86 2.46
CA PHE A 514 27.05 4.75 2.95
C PHE A 514 26.91 6.15 2.33
N LEU A 515 26.56 6.24 1.05
CA LEU A 515 26.23 7.50 0.37
C LEU A 515 25.07 8.24 1.06
N THR A 516 23.98 7.54 1.38
CA THR A 516 22.82 8.11 2.08
C THR A 516 23.21 8.67 3.45
N PHE A 517 23.99 7.93 4.25
CA PHE A 517 24.50 8.43 5.54
C PHE A 517 25.40 9.66 5.36
N MET A 518 26.35 9.63 4.41
CA MET A 518 27.26 10.75 4.17
C MET A 518 26.54 12.02 3.75
N ILE A 519 25.57 11.94 2.84
CA ILE A 519 24.80 13.11 2.41
C ILE A 519 23.98 13.68 3.57
N SER A 520 23.34 12.84 4.38
CA SER A 520 22.60 13.30 5.56
C SER A 520 23.50 13.94 6.62
N VAL A 521 24.70 13.39 6.87
CA VAL A 521 25.70 13.98 7.78
C VAL A 521 26.18 15.34 7.27
N ILE A 522 26.50 15.45 5.99
CA ILE A 522 26.90 16.73 5.35
C ILE A 522 25.78 17.75 5.47
N SER A 523 24.53 17.34 5.19
CA SER A 523 23.34 18.18 5.31
C SER A 523 23.16 18.72 6.72
N MET A 524 23.31 17.87 7.75
CA MET A 524 23.28 18.29 9.15
C MET A 524 24.44 19.21 9.53
N GLY A 525 25.62 19.00 8.95
CA GLY A 525 26.77 19.91 9.09
C GLY A 525 26.46 21.31 8.52
N ILE A 526 25.86 21.37 7.33
CA ILE A 526 25.40 22.63 6.71
C ILE A 526 24.34 23.29 7.59
N ALA A 527 23.38 22.52 8.11
CA ALA A 527 22.37 23.03 9.03
C ALA A 527 23.00 23.64 10.30
N SER A 528 23.96 22.94 10.92
CA SER A 528 24.68 23.46 12.08
C SER A 528 25.48 24.73 11.76
N TYR A 529 26.07 24.81 10.56
CA TYR A 529 26.77 26.01 10.11
C TYR A 529 25.82 27.21 9.95
N LEU A 530 24.61 26.99 9.42
CA LEU A 530 23.59 28.03 9.31
C LEU A 530 23.15 28.55 10.69
N TYR A 531 22.91 27.65 11.66
CA TYR A 531 22.64 28.04 13.05
C TYR A 531 23.82 28.81 13.70
N PHE A 532 25.06 28.48 13.34
CA PHE A 532 26.23 29.22 13.82
C PHE A 532 26.30 30.63 13.22
N LYS A 533 26.09 30.74 11.89
CA LYS A 533 26.15 32.00 11.15
C LYS A 533 25.10 33.00 11.61
N TYR A 534 23.88 32.54 11.93
CA TYR A 534 22.76 33.38 12.37
C TYR A 534 22.55 33.39 13.90
N ARG A 535 23.55 32.96 14.68
CA ARG A 535 23.48 32.83 16.15
C ARG A 535 23.03 34.09 16.90
N GLN A 536 23.29 35.26 16.35
CA GLN A 536 22.92 36.54 16.98
C GLN A 536 21.41 36.81 16.95
N ASN A 537 20.66 36.20 16.03
CA ASN A 537 19.22 36.42 15.85
C ASN A 537 18.36 35.26 16.38
N LEU A 538 18.96 34.34 17.16
CA LEU A 538 18.33 33.11 17.63
C LEU A 538 17.98 33.20 19.12
N ASP A 539 16.87 32.59 19.49
CA ASP A 539 16.40 32.48 20.88
C ASP A 539 17.32 31.55 21.70
N GLU A 540 17.34 31.69 23.03
CA GLU A 540 18.24 30.89 23.90
C GLU A 540 18.00 29.38 23.78
N ASP A 541 16.76 28.95 23.54
CA ASP A 541 16.45 27.55 23.29
C ASP A 541 16.86 27.09 21.88
N GLU A 542 16.83 27.95 20.87
CA GLU A 542 17.32 27.62 19.53
C GLU A 542 18.85 27.50 19.48
N LYS A 543 19.57 28.22 20.35
CA LYS A 543 21.04 28.10 20.47
C LYS A 543 21.47 26.69 20.90
N LYS A 544 20.62 25.96 21.62
CA LYS A 544 20.88 24.56 22.04
C LYS A 544 20.79 23.57 20.87
N ILE A 545 20.11 23.93 19.78
CA ILE A 545 19.97 23.08 18.59
C ILE A 545 21.32 22.91 17.87
N LEU A 546 22.17 23.94 17.90
CA LEU A 546 23.49 23.95 17.25
C LEU A 546 24.39 22.77 17.66
N PRO A 547 24.74 22.57 18.95
CA PRO A 547 25.57 21.43 19.35
C PRO A 547 24.84 20.10 19.13
N SER A 548 23.51 20.05 19.25
CA SER A 548 22.74 18.82 19.08
C SER A 548 22.83 18.24 17.67
N LEU A 549 22.77 19.08 16.62
CA LEU A 549 22.89 18.65 15.23
C LEU A 549 24.27 18.05 14.93
N LEU A 550 25.35 18.65 15.46
CA LEU A 550 26.70 18.11 15.30
C LEU A 550 26.90 16.80 16.07
N ILE A 551 26.37 16.70 17.28
CA ILE A 551 26.45 15.45 18.07
C ILE A 551 25.74 14.32 17.31
N VAL A 552 24.52 14.58 16.82
CA VAL A 552 23.74 13.59 16.05
C VAL A 552 24.47 13.21 14.75
N ALA A 553 25.03 14.17 14.02
CA ALA A 553 25.80 13.91 12.80
C ALA A 553 27.02 13.01 13.06
N ASN A 554 27.75 13.23 14.17
CA ASN A 554 28.88 12.40 14.56
C ASN A 554 28.44 10.99 14.98
N ILE A 555 27.35 10.87 15.74
CA ILE A 555 26.77 9.56 16.10
C ILE A 555 26.38 8.78 14.84
N LEU A 556 25.74 9.43 13.87
CA LEU A 556 25.36 8.81 12.59
C LEU A 556 26.58 8.37 11.77
N LEU A 557 27.67 9.15 11.77
CA LEU A 557 28.91 8.78 11.11
C LEU A 557 29.54 7.54 11.75
N ILE A 558 29.62 7.50 13.08
CA ILE A 558 30.12 6.34 13.84
C ILE A 558 29.24 5.12 13.57
N TRP A 559 27.91 5.29 13.56
CA TRP A 559 26.95 4.25 13.26
C TRP A 559 27.17 3.67 11.86
N ALA A 560 27.30 4.54 10.84
CA ALA A 560 27.54 4.14 9.46
C ALA A 560 28.84 3.35 9.32
N LEU A 561 29.94 3.84 9.89
CA LEU A 561 31.24 3.17 9.85
C LEU A 561 31.21 1.81 10.60
N SER A 562 30.52 1.75 11.73
CA SER A 562 30.34 0.51 12.49
C SER A 562 29.58 -0.54 11.68
N TRP A 563 28.49 -0.15 11.03
CA TRP A 563 27.71 -1.05 10.19
C TRP A 563 28.42 -1.44 8.89
N GLU A 564 29.21 -0.56 8.28
CA GLU A 564 30.10 -0.91 7.16
C GLU A 564 31.11 -1.98 7.58
N SER A 565 31.75 -1.82 8.75
CA SER A 565 32.68 -2.81 9.30
C SER A 565 32.00 -4.16 9.56
N ILE A 566 30.85 -4.15 10.23
CA ILE A 566 30.05 -5.36 10.48
C ILE A 566 29.64 -6.03 9.17
N SER A 567 29.18 -5.27 8.18
CA SER A 567 28.74 -5.80 6.89
C SER A 567 29.90 -6.40 6.10
N TYR A 568 31.08 -5.80 6.17
CA TYR A 568 32.31 -6.30 5.57
C TYR A 568 32.71 -7.66 6.16
N PHE A 569 32.77 -7.77 7.49
CA PHE A 569 33.11 -9.05 8.15
C PHE A 569 32.00 -10.09 7.97
N ALA A 570 30.73 -9.69 8.03
CA ALA A 570 29.60 -10.60 7.78
C ALA A 570 29.64 -11.19 6.37
N ARG A 571 29.96 -10.38 5.35
CA ARG A 571 30.16 -10.87 3.97
C ARG A 571 31.32 -11.85 3.91
N ARG A 572 32.43 -11.57 4.59
CA ARG A 572 33.59 -12.49 4.59
C ARG A 572 33.27 -13.81 5.27
N ILE A 573 32.53 -13.78 6.37
CA ILE A 573 32.04 -14.98 7.05
C ILE A 573 31.09 -15.77 6.14
N ASP A 574 30.21 -15.10 5.38
CA ASP A 574 29.32 -15.75 4.42
C ASP A 574 30.07 -16.37 3.23
N GLU A 575 31.13 -15.71 2.73
CA GLU A 575 32.04 -16.27 1.72
C GLU A 575 32.76 -17.52 2.23
N VAL A 576 33.25 -17.50 3.48
CA VAL A 576 33.89 -18.66 4.13
C VAL A 576 32.86 -19.76 4.38
N LYS A 577 31.68 -19.45 4.92
CA LYS A 577 30.60 -20.43 5.12
C LYS A 577 30.15 -21.06 3.81
N LYS A 578 30.05 -20.29 2.72
CA LYS A 578 29.75 -20.83 1.38
C LYS A 578 30.89 -21.70 0.85
N ALA A 579 32.14 -21.37 1.14
CA ALA A 579 33.28 -22.22 0.82
C ALA A 579 33.27 -23.51 1.66
N ASP A 580 33.04 -23.43 2.97
CA ASP A 580 32.93 -24.58 3.88
C ASP A 580 31.71 -25.45 3.56
N LEU A 581 30.58 -24.86 3.18
CA LEU A 581 29.41 -25.60 2.69
C LEU A 581 29.71 -26.27 1.35
N LYS A 582 30.50 -25.66 0.47
CA LYS A 582 30.99 -26.31 -0.76
C LYS A 582 31.96 -27.46 -0.45
N VAL A 583 32.84 -27.29 0.53
CA VAL A 583 33.75 -28.34 1.00
C VAL A 583 32.97 -29.46 1.67
N SER A 584 32.05 -29.16 2.58
CA SER A 584 31.19 -30.13 3.27
C SER A 584 30.24 -30.84 2.31
N THR A 585 29.65 -30.15 1.33
CA THR A 585 28.88 -30.83 0.27
C THR A 585 29.78 -31.67 -0.63
N SER A 586 31.03 -31.28 -0.87
CA SER A 586 31.99 -32.14 -1.56
C SER A 586 32.37 -33.36 -0.72
N ASP A 587 32.53 -33.22 0.60
CA ASP A 587 32.83 -34.30 1.53
C ASP A 587 31.62 -35.23 1.72
N VAL A 588 30.40 -34.71 1.78
CA VAL A 588 29.15 -35.48 1.78
C VAL A 588 28.93 -36.14 0.41
N ARG A 589 29.35 -35.51 -0.69
CA ARG A 589 29.35 -36.14 -2.03
C ARG A 589 30.39 -37.25 -2.14
N VAL A 590 31.55 -37.10 -1.52
CA VAL A 590 32.61 -38.13 -1.43
C VAL A 590 32.19 -39.24 -0.46
N LEU A 591 31.54 -38.93 0.66
CA LEU A 591 30.99 -39.91 1.60
C LEU A 591 29.79 -40.65 0.99
N SER A 592 28.89 -39.96 0.29
CA SER A 592 27.78 -40.62 -0.44
C SER A 592 28.29 -41.43 -1.61
N GLN A 593 29.37 -41.04 -2.30
CA GLN A 593 30.06 -41.91 -3.25
C GLN A 593 30.65 -43.17 -2.59
N ARG A 594 31.23 -43.06 -1.38
CA ARG A 594 31.75 -44.23 -0.63
C ARG A 594 30.64 -45.11 -0.05
N ILE A 595 29.54 -44.53 0.43
CA ILE A 595 28.36 -45.24 0.95
C ILE A 595 27.60 -45.92 -0.21
N ALA A 596 27.44 -45.25 -1.36
CA ALA A 596 26.88 -45.85 -2.58
C ALA A 596 27.75 -46.99 -3.13
N GLN A 597 29.07 -46.96 -2.92
CA GLN A 597 29.97 -48.08 -3.22
C GLN A 597 29.89 -49.24 -2.22
N THR A 598 29.28 -49.06 -1.04
CA THR A 598 29.24 -50.09 0.03
C THR A 598 27.86 -50.65 0.33
N GLN A 599 26.76 -50.00 -0.08
CA GLN A 599 25.40 -50.51 0.13
C GLN A 599 24.56 -50.43 -1.16
N PHE A 600 24.42 -51.59 -1.81
CA PHE A 600 23.33 -52.02 -2.70
C PHE A 600 22.84 -51.08 -3.85
N PHE A 601 22.96 -51.59 -5.09
CA PHE A 601 21.95 -51.38 -6.15
C PHE A 601 20.56 -51.77 -5.61
N PRO A 602 19.49 -50.98 -5.79
CA PRO A 602 18.76 -50.93 -7.07
C PRO A 602 18.18 -49.56 -7.48
N ALA A 603 17.61 -49.56 -8.69
CA ALA A 603 17.14 -48.43 -9.51
C ALA A 603 16.05 -47.51 -8.91
N THR A 604 16.10 -46.21 -9.23
CA THR A 604 15.19 -45.57 -10.20
C THR A 604 15.47 -44.06 -10.37
N ASP A 605 15.32 -43.64 -11.63
CA ASP A 605 14.96 -42.33 -12.17
C ASP A 605 15.78 -41.05 -11.88
N SER A 606 16.39 -40.59 -12.98
CA SER A 606 16.47 -39.18 -13.40
C SER A 606 17.39 -38.22 -12.63
N ALA A 607 18.70 -38.47 -12.72
CA ALA A 607 19.70 -37.42 -12.56
C ALA A 607 20.66 -37.43 -13.76
N LYS A 608 20.71 -36.31 -14.49
CA LYS A 608 21.56 -36.06 -15.66
C LYS A 608 22.99 -36.59 -15.44
N ALA A 609 23.42 -37.46 -16.36
CA ALA A 609 24.66 -38.22 -16.31
C ALA A 609 25.89 -37.33 -16.06
N GLN A 610 26.63 -37.64 -14.99
CA GLN A 610 27.94 -37.05 -14.68
C GLN A 610 29.10 -37.73 -15.44
N PHE A 611 28.76 -38.61 -16.38
CA PHE A 611 29.70 -39.41 -17.14
C PHE A 611 29.51 -39.18 -18.62
N GLY A 612 30.61 -39.21 -19.37
CA GLY A 612 30.61 -39.20 -20.83
C GLY A 612 30.59 -40.62 -21.41
N ILE A 613 30.14 -40.72 -22.65
CA ILE A 613 30.20 -41.96 -23.46
C ILE A 613 31.18 -41.68 -24.58
N VAL A 614 32.16 -42.57 -24.79
CA VAL A 614 33.10 -42.46 -25.92
C VAL A 614 32.90 -43.64 -26.85
N GLU A 615 32.67 -43.35 -28.11
CA GLU A 615 32.57 -44.34 -29.18
C GLU A 615 33.60 -44.03 -30.26
N PHE A 616 34.28 -45.07 -30.75
CA PHE A 616 35.23 -44.92 -31.84
C PHE A 616 35.29 -46.20 -32.68
N LYS A 617 35.63 -46.02 -33.96
CA LYS A 617 35.76 -47.11 -34.92
C LYS A 617 37.22 -47.50 -35.10
N ILE A 618 37.46 -48.77 -35.42
CA ILE A 618 38.79 -49.33 -35.71
C ILE A 618 38.76 -49.89 -37.13
N GLN A 619 39.63 -49.34 -37.97
CA GLN A 619 39.72 -49.69 -39.38
C GLN A 619 41.11 -50.24 -39.71
N GLU A 620 41.16 -51.12 -40.70
CA GLU A 620 42.43 -51.55 -41.27
C GLU A 620 43.01 -50.42 -42.15
N LEU A 621 44.30 -50.11 -42.03
CA LEU A 621 45.01 -49.20 -42.93
C LEU A 621 45.91 -49.99 -43.89
N ASN A 622 46.11 -49.47 -45.10
CA ASN A 622 47.15 -50.00 -46.00
C ASN A 622 48.55 -49.57 -45.54
N ALA A 623 49.60 -50.20 -46.08
CA ALA A 623 51.00 -49.93 -45.72
C ALA A 623 51.43 -48.44 -45.87
N GLN A 624 50.68 -47.66 -46.65
CA GLN A 624 50.91 -46.23 -46.89
C GLN A 624 50.13 -45.32 -45.90
N GLY A 625 49.43 -45.89 -44.92
CA GLY A 625 48.64 -45.15 -43.93
C GLY A 625 47.46 -44.39 -44.55
N THR A 626 46.91 -44.86 -45.67
CA THR A 626 45.73 -44.29 -46.33
C THR A 626 44.51 -45.18 -46.12
N ASN A 627 43.32 -44.57 -46.02
CA ASN A 627 42.09 -45.29 -45.66
C ASN A 627 41.65 -46.23 -46.79
N PRO A 628 41.54 -47.54 -46.54
CA PRO A 628 40.64 -48.39 -47.31
C PRO A 628 39.25 -48.22 -46.69
N PHE A 629 38.34 -47.55 -47.40
CA PHE A 629 37.04 -47.11 -46.87
C PHE A 629 36.02 -48.21 -46.47
N THR A 630 36.41 -49.48 -46.29
CA THR A 630 35.43 -50.57 -46.11
C THR A 630 35.82 -51.75 -45.21
N THR A 631 37.06 -51.85 -44.69
CA THR A 631 37.46 -53.00 -43.87
C THR A 631 37.62 -52.63 -42.40
N TYR A 632 36.66 -53.04 -41.58
CA TYR A 632 36.67 -52.90 -40.13
C TYR A 632 37.36 -54.08 -39.45
N ILE A 633 38.02 -53.82 -38.32
CA ILE A 633 38.71 -54.87 -37.55
C ILE A 633 37.83 -55.26 -36.36
N PRO A 634 37.18 -56.45 -36.38
CA PRO A 634 36.46 -56.95 -35.23
C PRO A 634 37.40 -57.55 -34.18
N LEU A 635 36.95 -57.59 -32.93
CA LEU A 635 37.67 -58.18 -31.79
C LEU A 635 39.07 -57.59 -31.53
N ALA A 636 39.33 -56.35 -31.97
CA ALA A 636 40.52 -55.63 -31.53
C ALA A 636 40.31 -55.19 -30.08
N THR A 637 41.35 -55.31 -29.26
CA THR A 637 41.29 -54.88 -27.86
C THR A 637 41.57 -53.40 -27.81
N VAL A 638 40.71 -52.64 -27.12
CA VAL A 638 40.90 -51.22 -26.92
C VAL A 638 40.82 -50.88 -25.45
N LYS A 639 41.75 -50.06 -25.01
CA LYS A 639 41.91 -49.66 -23.63
C LYS A 639 41.91 -48.15 -23.57
N LEU A 640 41.05 -47.60 -22.73
CA LEU A 640 41.17 -46.23 -22.26
C LEU A 640 42.24 -46.23 -21.16
N THR A 641 43.24 -45.39 -21.31
CA THR A 641 44.35 -45.25 -20.35
C THR A 641 44.37 -43.86 -19.76
N ASP A 642 45.18 -43.67 -18.73
CA ASP A 642 45.61 -42.32 -18.38
C ASP A 642 46.43 -41.68 -19.52
N VAL A 643 46.65 -40.37 -19.44
CA VAL A 643 47.44 -39.59 -20.43
C VAL A 643 48.88 -40.09 -20.57
N THR A 644 49.39 -40.91 -19.65
CA THR A 644 50.74 -41.50 -19.75
C THR A 644 50.75 -42.91 -20.35
N GLY A 645 49.58 -43.51 -20.61
CA GLY A 645 49.45 -44.86 -21.17
C GLY A 645 49.73 -46.01 -20.18
N ASN A 646 50.15 -45.70 -18.95
CA ASN A 646 50.65 -46.68 -17.99
C ASN A 646 49.54 -47.39 -17.21
N ARG A 647 48.39 -46.74 -17.01
CA ARG A 647 47.26 -47.31 -16.27
C ARG A 647 46.03 -47.45 -17.15
N VAL A 648 45.48 -48.66 -17.23
CA VAL A 648 44.20 -48.92 -17.92
C VAL A 648 43.05 -48.51 -17.00
N ILE A 649 42.18 -47.65 -17.53
CA ILE A 649 41.00 -47.12 -16.84
C ILE A 649 39.77 -47.94 -17.22
N SER A 650 39.63 -48.24 -18.51
CA SER A 650 38.56 -49.08 -19.02
C SER A 650 39.05 -49.87 -20.23
N GLN A 651 38.46 -51.02 -20.49
CA GLN A 651 38.81 -51.89 -21.62
C GLN A 651 37.53 -52.36 -22.30
N SER A 652 37.55 -52.33 -23.64
CA SER A 652 36.47 -52.75 -24.51
C SER A 652 37.05 -53.49 -25.72
N PHE A 653 36.19 -54.12 -26.51
CA PHE A 653 36.57 -54.84 -27.72
C PHE A 653 35.72 -54.33 -28.87
N SER A 654 36.30 -54.25 -30.07
CA SER A 654 35.53 -53.86 -31.25
C SER A 654 34.56 -54.95 -31.69
N ASN A 655 33.35 -54.54 -32.07
CA ASN A 655 32.33 -55.41 -32.64
C ASN A 655 32.59 -55.71 -34.14
N ALA A 656 31.67 -56.41 -34.80
CA ALA A 656 31.76 -56.76 -36.23
C ALA A 656 32.00 -55.54 -37.15
N ASP A 657 31.48 -54.37 -36.77
CA ASP A 657 31.61 -53.10 -37.50
C ASP A 657 32.84 -52.29 -37.07
N GLY A 658 33.74 -52.88 -36.27
CA GLY A 658 34.94 -52.21 -35.76
C GLY A 658 34.66 -51.15 -34.69
N LEU A 659 33.42 -51.01 -34.21
CA LEU A 659 33.05 -50.04 -33.18
C LEU A 659 33.40 -50.57 -31.80
N ALA A 660 34.10 -49.76 -31.01
CA ALA A 660 34.32 -49.99 -29.60
C ALA A 660 33.76 -48.80 -28.80
N ALA A 661 33.00 -49.12 -27.76
CA ALA A 661 32.31 -48.13 -26.93
C ALA A 661 32.75 -48.28 -25.47
N PHE A 662 32.85 -47.13 -24.80
CA PHE A 662 33.07 -47.02 -23.37
C PHE A 662 31.95 -46.18 -22.76
N GLY A 663 31.17 -46.79 -21.87
CA GLY A 663 30.16 -46.09 -21.07
C GLY A 663 30.73 -45.62 -19.74
N GLU A 664 30.08 -44.62 -19.16
CA GLU A 664 30.32 -44.17 -17.77
C GLU A 664 31.75 -43.65 -17.48
N ILE A 665 32.38 -42.98 -18.45
CA ILE A 665 33.71 -42.40 -18.24
C ILE A 665 33.59 -41.04 -17.52
N PRO A 666 34.32 -40.79 -16.42
CA PRO A 666 34.37 -39.48 -15.79
C PRO A 666 34.90 -38.40 -16.76
N PRO A 667 34.52 -37.12 -16.59
CA PRO A 667 35.11 -36.05 -17.39
C PRO A 667 36.60 -35.90 -17.09
N GLY A 668 37.43 -35.75 -18.13
CA GLY A 668 38.88 -35.67 -18.01
C GLY A 668 39.62 -35.94 -19.31
N ARG A 669 40.95 -35.84 -19.27
CA ARG A 669 41.83 -36.22 -20.38
C ARG A 669 42.34 -37.63 -20.23
N TYR A 670 42.34 -38.36 -21.33
CA TYR A 670 42.63 -39.78 -21.38
C TYR A 670 43.47 -40.12 -22.61
N GLY A 671 44.20 -41.22 -22.49
CA GLY A 671 44.79 -41.88 -23.64
C GLY A 671 43.90 -43.00 -24.16
N ILE A 672 44.03 -43.33 -25.44
CA ILE A 672 43.38 -44.47 -26.07
C ILE A 672 44.43 -45.37 -26.69
N LEU A 673 44.34 -46.66 -26.38
CA LEU A 673 45.30 -47.70 -26.76
C LEU A 673 44.57 -48.85 -27.44
N ALA A 674 44.81 -49.10 -28.72
CA ALA A 674 44.21 -50.21 -29.45
C ALA A 674 45.26 -51.19 -29.98
N TYR A 675 45.01 -52.50 -29.86
CA TYR A 675 45.90 -53.53 -30.37
C TYR A 675 45.17 -54.82 -30.77
N LYS A 676 45.79 -55.56 -31.70
CA LYS A 676 45.36 -56.89 -32.14
C LYS A 676 46.56 -57.68 -32.65
N ALA A 677 46.60 -58.99 -32.37
CA ALA A 677 47.66 -59.86 -32.86
C ALA A 677 47.69 -59.89 -34.41
N GLY A 678 48.89 -59.79 -35.01
CA GLY A 678 49.09 -59.74 -36.46
C GLY A 678 48.93 -58.35 -37.10
N TYR A 679 48.77 -57.29 -36.30
CA TYR A 679 48.64 -55.90 -36.77
C TYR A 679 49.70 -54.99 -36.12
N LYS A 680 50.12 -53.95 -36.84
CA LYS A 680 51.00 -52.86 -36.42
C LYS A 680 50.17 -51.61 -36.16
N GLY A 681 50.42 -50.95 -35.04
CA GLY A 681 49.74 -49.72 -34.67
C GLY A 681 50.16 -48.53 -35.54
N ILE A 682 49.20 -47.86 -36.16
CA ILE A 682 49.38 -46.53 -36.75
C ILE A 682 48.25 -45.63 -36.20
N TRP A 683 48.55 -44.37 -35.95
CA TRP A 683 47.52 -43.39 -35.62
C TRP A 683 47.26 -42.50 -36.83
N LYS A 684 46.02 -42.44 -37.29
CA LYS A 684 45.60 -41.47 -38.29
C LYS A 684 44.11 -41.20 -38.19
N GLN A 685 43.78 -39.93 -38.02
CA GLN A 685 42.41 -39.50 -37.90
C GLN A 685 41.91 -38.81 -39.17
N ASN A 686 40.70 -39.17 -39.59
CA ASN A 686 40.07 -38.63 -40.79
C ASN A 686 39.23 -37.40 -40.48
N GLY A 687 39.81 -36.22 -40.65
CA GLY A 687 39.10 -34.95 -40.47
C GLY A 687 38.07 -34.72 -41.58
N TYR A 688 36.78 -34.70 -41.24
CA TYR A 688 35.72 -34.06 -42.02
C TYR A 688 34.53 -33.72 -41.12
N GLY A 689 34.55 -32.58 -40.43
CA GLY A 689 33.39 -32.09 -39.70
C GLY A 689 33.75 -31.53 -38.34
N SER A 690 33.53 -30.23 -38.19
CA SER A 690 33.62 -29.47 -36.95
C SER A 690 32.35 -29.68 -36.12
N GLY A 691 32.44 -30.49 -35.06
CA GLY A 691 31.37 -30.65 -34.07
C GLY A 691 31.41 -32.03 -33.42
N SER A 692 31.48 -32.07 -32.08
CA SER A 692 31.78 -33.21 -31.19
C SER A 692 33.26 -33.61 -31.18
N GLY A 693 33.89 -33.45 -30.01
CA GLY A 693 35.33 -33.31 -29.86
C GLY A 693 36.10 -34.58 -30.09
N CYS A 694 36.70 -34.72 -31.28
CA CYS A 694 37.93 -35.48 -31.48
C CYS A 694 38.81 -34.75 -32.51
N ILE A 695 39.45 -33.65 -32.06
CA ILE A 695 40.70 -32.99 -32.55
C ILE A 695 40.60 -31.46 -32.68
N GLN A 696 41.55 -30.76 -32.03
CA GLN A 696 42.22 -29.55 -32.55
C GLN A 696 43.74 -29.77 -32.61
N SER A 697 44.25 -30.38 -33.68
CA SER A 697 45.61 -30.24 -34.22
C SER A 697 45.74 -31.10 -35.48
N GLY A 698 46.02 -30.46 -36.62
CA GLY A 698 46.24 -31.12 -37.91
C GLY A 698 47.60 -31.83 -37.99
N LEU A 699 47.84 -32.83 -37.14
CA LEU A 699 49.07 -33.61 -37.11
C LEU A 699 48.84 -35.01 -37.68
N LYS A 700 49.38 -35.29 -38.88
CA LYS A 700 49.55 -36.65 -39.40
C LYS A 700 50.83 -37.22 -38.80
N GLY A 701 50.73 -37.97 -37.70
CA GLY A 701 51.88 -38.58 -37.04
C GLY A 701 51.86 -40.10 -37.16
N THR A 702 52.77 -40.67 -37.93
CA THR A 702 53.03 -42.11 -37.88
C THR A 702 53.83 -42.43 -36.60
N THR A 703 53.17 -42.98 -35.59
CA THR A 703 53.86 -43.59 -34.44
C THR A 703 54.48 -44.92 -34.86
N PHE A 704 55.65 -44.89 -35.49
CA PHE A 704 56.42 -46.10 -35.84
C PHE A 704 57.12 -46.77 -34.64
N ARG A 705 56.91 -46.26 -33.43
CA ARG A 705 57.37 -46.84 -32.17
C ARG A 705 56.22 -46.90 -31.17
N ALA A 706 55.21 -47.67 -31.50
CA ALA A 706 54.43 -48.34 -30.47
C ALA A 706 55.40 -49.13 -29.61
N THR A 707 55.61 -48.74 -28.36
CA THR A 707 56.50 -49.46 -27.45
C THR A 707 55.91 -50.84 -27.24
N ILE A 708 56.48 -51.84 -27.93
CA ILE A 708 56.42 -53.22 -27.45
C ILE A 708 57.03 -53.14 -26.05
N GLN A 709 56.27 -53.54 -25.02
CA GLN A 709 56.57 -53.39 -23.58
C GLN A 709 55.86 -52.24 -22.85
N ASN A 710 54.55 -52.11 -23.07
CA ASN A 710 53.69 -51.78 -21.93
C ASN A 710 53.01 -53.09 -21.47
N GLN A 711 52.99 -53.37 -20.17
CA GLN A 711 52.30 -54.54 -19.60
C GLN A 711 50.83 -54.63 -20.08
N ASN A 712 50.27 -53.50 -20.50
CA ASN A 712 48.89 -53.36 -20.95
C ASN A 712 48.62 -53.92 -22.37
N THR A 713 49.63 -54.12 -23.23
CA THR A 713 49.46 -54.64 -24.60
C THR A 713 49.81 -56.12 -24.75
N GLY A 714 50.24 -56.79 -23.67
CA GLY A 714 50.58 -58.22 -23.70
C GLY A 714 51.71 -58.57 -24.67
N GLY A 715 52.62 -57.62 -24.96
CA GLY A 715 53.72 -57.81 -25.93
C GLY A 715 53.32 -57.61 -27.39
N LEU A 716 52.08 -57.18 -27.68
CA LEU A 716 51.61 -56.85 -29.02
C LEU A 716 51.85 -55.37 -29.38
N ILE A 717 51.94 -55.07 -30.67
CA ILE A 717 52.12 -53.72 -31.20
C ILE A 717 50.78 -52.98 -31.17
N ALA A 718 50.73 -51.81 -30.53
CA ALA A 718 49.51 -51.04 -30.28
C ALA A 718 49.56 -49.63 -30.90
N ALA A 719 48.42 -49.06 -31.27
CA ALA A 719 48.32 -47.63 -31.56
C ALA A 719 47.91 -46.89 -30.28
N TRP A 720 48.56 -45.76 -29.97
CA TRP A 720 48.31 -44.96 -28.77
C TRP A 720 48.25 -43.46 -29.08
N ASP A 721 47.30 -42.76 -28.46
CA ASP A 721 47.13 -41.30 -28.47
C ASP A 721 46.68 -40.82 -27.08
N ASP A 722 47.18 -39.68 -26.59
CA ASP A 722 46.90 -39.10 -25.26
C ASP A 722 45.98 -37.87 -25.30
N GLY A 723 45.47 -37.51 -26.48
CA GLY A 723 44.70 -36.29 -26.74
C GLY A 723 43.18 -36.36 -26.52
N LEU A 724 42.62 -37.42 -25.93
CA LEU A 724 41.16 -37.57 -25.77
C LEU A 724 40.66 -36.78 -24.56
N GLU A 725 39.84 -35.75 -24.78
CA GLU A 725 39.20 -34.96 -23.72
C GLU A 725 37.70 -35.25 -23.68
N ILE A 726 37.19 -35.68 -22.52
CA ILE A 726 35.79 -36.06 -22.33
C ILE A 726 35.11 -35.05 -21.39
N ASP A 727 34.03 -34.43 -21.87
CA ASP A 727 33.17 -33.56 -21.09
C ASP A 727 32.00 -34.33 -20.45
N GLY A 728 31.59 -33.90 -19.26
CA GLY A 728 30.54 -34.60 -18.49
C GLY A 728 29.17 -34.54 -19.18
N GLY A 729 28.55 -35.69 -19.39
CA GLY A 729 27.25 -35.81 -20.07
C GLY A 729 27.31 -35.70 -21.60
N ALA A 730 28.51 -35.68 -22.20
CA ALA A 730 28.69 -35.67 -23.65
C ALA A 730 28.88 -37.09 -24.20
N THR A 731 28.27 -37.37 -25.35
CA THR A 731 28.65 -38.51 -26.20
C THR A 731 29.71 -38.02 -27.19
N VAL A 732 30.93 -38.52 -27.03
CA VAL A 732 32.08 -38.17 -27.87
C VAL A 732 32.25 -39.27 -28.92
N LEU A 733 32.02 -38.92 -30.19
CA LEU A 733 32.23 -39.82 -31.31
C LEU A 733 33.59 -39.52 -31.96
N CYS A 734 34.56 -40.39 -31.73
CA CYS A 734 35.90 -40.29 -32.30
C CYS A 734 36.03 -41.07 -33.60
N ARG A 735 36.77 -40.46 -34.55
CA ARG A 735 37.01 -41.09 -35.85
C ARG A 735 38.27 -41.93 -35.82
N ASP A 736 38.06 -43.19 -36.19
CA ASP A 736 38.99 -44.17 -36.75
C ASP A 736 40.40 -44.26 -36.16
N LEU A 737 40.63 -45.33 -35.41
CA LEU A 737 41.94 -45.85 -35.06
C LEU A 737 42.41 -46.82 -36.16
N GLY A 738 43.54 -46.52 -36.80
CA GLY A 738 43.99 -47.25 -37.98
C GLY A 738 45.07 -48.29 -37.70
N LEU A 739 44.73 -49.58 -37.62
CA LEU A 739 45.75 -50.64 -37.50
C LEU A 739 46.15 -51.16 -38.88
N THR A 740 47.44 -51.35 -39.15
CA THR A 740 47.93 -51.92 -40.41
C THR A 740 48.25 -53.38 -40.23
N LYS A 741 47.78 -54.27 -41.11
CA LYS A 741 48.11 -55.70 -41.01
C LYS A 741 49.59 -55.93 -41.29
N ILE A 742 50.26 -56.72 -40.45
CA ILE A 742 51.67 -57.08 -40.65
C ILE A 742 51.71 -58.11 -41.78
N SER A 743 52.18 -57.71 -42.96
CA SER A 743 52.56 -58.69 -43.99
C SER A 743 53.80 -59.43 -43.51
N SER A 744 53.87 -60.73 -43.75
CA SER A 744 54.87 -61.65 -43.20
C SER A 744 56.29 -61.48 -43.77
N GLN A 745 56.77 -60.25 -44.02
CA GLN A 745 58.09 -59.97 -44.60
C GLN A 745 58.85 -58.71 -44.10
N GLU A 746 58.48 -58.04 -43.01
CA GLU A 746 59.29 -56.92 -42.48
C GLU A 746 59.81 -57.18 -41.05
N GLU A 747 60.80 -58.06 -40.93
CA GLU A 747 61.80 -58.01 -39.87
C GLU A 747 62.88 -56.98 -40.27
N ASN A 748 62.87 -55.79 -39.67
CA ASN A 748 64.07 -55.00 -39.29
C ASN A 748 63.68 -53.56 -38.85
N PRO A 749 64.05 -53.09 -37.65
CA PRO A 749 63.98 -51.68 -37.31
C PRO A 749 65.29 -50.96 -37.68
N PRO A 750 65.27 -49.77 -38.30
CA PRO A 750 66.46 -48.93 -38.32
C PRO A 750 66.56 -48.13 -37.01
N TYR A 751 67.63 -48.39 -36.26
CA TYR A 751 68.17 -47.49 -35.25
C TYR A 751 68.46 -46.11 -35.87
N ASN A 752 68.05 -45.03 -35.21
CA ASN A 752 68.78 -43.77 -35.37
C ASN A 752 68.66 -42.88 -34.12
N TYR A 753 69.83 -42.62 -33.54
CA TYR A 753 70.12 -41.57 -32.56
C TYR A 753 70.18 -40.22 -33.30
N GLY A 754 69.59 -39.17 -32.74
CA GLY A 754 69.64 -37.84 -33.34
C GLY A 754 69.21 -36.75 -32.35
N ASN A 755 70.21 -36.05 -31.84
CA ASN A 755 70.13 -34.82 -31.05
C ASN A 755 69.10 -33.82 -31.59
N THR A 756 68.37 -33.14 -30.68
CA THR A 756 68.24 -31.68 -30.74
C THR A 756 68.00 -31.10 -29.35
N ASN A 757 68.87 -30.17 -29.00
CA ASN A 757 68.89 -29.36 -27.79
C ASN A 757 67.62 -28.51 -27.64
N TYR A 758 67.12 -28.38 -26.40
CA TYR A 758 66.52 -27.13 -25.94
C TYR A 758 67.03 -26.74 -24.55
N ARG A 759 67.38 -25.46 -24.46
CA ARG A 759 68.15 -24.78 -23.42
C ARG A 759 67.50 -24.78 -22.03
N GLN A 760 68.37 -24.83 -21.04
CA GLN A 760 68.14 -24.42 -19.65
C GLN A 760 67.62 -22.97 -19.55
N SER A 761 66.64 -22.75 -18.67
CA SER A 761 66.53 -21.53 -17.88
C SER A 761 66.13 -21.89 -16.45
N GLN A 762 66.86 -21.29 -15.51
CA GLN A 762 66.90 -21.51 -14.07
C GLN A 762 65.58 -21.23 -13.34
N SER A 763 65.30 -21.99 -12.26
CA SER A 763 64.68 -21.44 -11.04
C SER A 763 65.01 -22.29 -9.80
N SER A 764 65.93 -21.77 -9.00
CA SER A 764 65.94 -21.70 -7.52
C SER A 764 65.19 -22.76 -6.68
N ASN A 765 65.97 -23.42 -5.82
CA ASN A 765 65.72 -23.78 -4.42
C ASN A 765 64.25 -23.91 -3.94
N TYR A 766 63.83 -25.15 -3.68
CA TYR A 766 62.75 -25.44 -2.74
C TYR A 766 63.18 -26.61 -1.83
N GLN A 767 63.40 -26.31 -0.54
CA GLN A 767 63.53 -27.31 0.53
C GLN A 767 62.13 -27.74 0.98
N PRO A 768 61.90 -29.02 1.33
CA PRO A 768 60.63 -29.47 1.89
C PRO A 768 60.45 -28.95 3.33
N PRO A 769 59.26 -28.48 3.74
CA PRO A 769 59.03 -28.13 5.14
C PRO A 769 58.87 -29.37 6.02
N LYS A 770 59.44 -29.27 7.22
CA LYS A 770 59.41 -30.22 8.33
C LYS A 770 57.98 -30.68 8.68
N GLN A 771 57.84 -31.97 8.94
CA GLN A 771 56.63 -32.57 9.52
C GLN A 771 56.29 -31.89 10.85
N LEU A 772 55.04 -31.42 10.99
CA LEU A 772 54.50 -30.93 12.26
C LEU A 772 54.37 -32.09 13.26
N SER A 773 54.72 -31.82 14.52
CA SER A 773 54.69 -32.81 15.59
C SER A 773 53.26 -33.16 16.02
N THR A 774 53.09 -34.40 16.48
CA THR A 774 51.84 -35.05 16.87
C THR A 774 51.05 -34.31 17.96
N ASN A 775 51.67 -33.34 18.64
CA ASN A 775 51.03 -32.53 19.68
C ASN A 775 50.13 -31.41 19.12
N THR A 776 50.38 -30.90 17.92
CA THR A 776 49.52 -29.88 17.29
C THR A 776 48.19 -30.46 16.81
N LEU A 777 48.19 -31.74 16.40
CA LEU A 777 46.97 -32.47 16.00
C LEU A 777 46.02 -32.77 17.17
N LYS A 778 46.53 -32.79 18.41
CA LYS A 778 45.72 -33.03 19.62
C LYS A 778 44.97 -31.78 20.09
N GLN A 779 45.50 -30.59 19.83
CA GLN A 779 44.82 -29.32 20.18
C GLN A 779 43.70 -28.95 19.19
N ILE A 780 43.82 -29.34 17.92
CA ILE A 780 42.78 -29.12 16.89
C ILE A 780 41.56 -30.06 17.08
N LYS A 781 41.72 -31.16 17.83
CA LYS A 781 40.62 -32.11 18.11
C LYS A 781 39.75 -31.74 19.33
N ASN A 782 40.17 -30.75 20.11
CA ASN A 782 39.48 -30.27 21.32
C ASN A 782 38.87 -28.86 21.17
N LEU A 783 39.02 -28.24 19.99
CA LEU A 783 38.25 -27.08 19.53
C LEU A 783 37.18 -27.58 18.56
#